data_AF-A0A4V0YHU3-F1
#
_entry.id   AF-A0A4V0YHU3-F1
#
_cell.length_a   1.000
_cell.length_b   1.000
_cell.length_c   1.000
_cell.angle_alpha   90.00
_cell.angle_beta   90.00
_cell.angle_gamma   90.00
#
_symmetry.space_group_name_H-M   'P 1'
#
loop_
_entity.id
_entity.type
_entity.pdbx_description
1 polymer ?
#
loop_
_entity_poly.entity_id
_entity_poly.type
_entity_poly.pdbx_seq_one_letter_code
_entity_poly.pdbx_strand_id
1 'polypeptide(L)'
;MTKRDSELPATVAARDADVPSFHDGRGGSAPASAEDPVRLISRLKLEAAVLALMLITFAAIQFQELFTAKHLSYTPDNPAAYAAYSYTDAPSQGTSTITLDKTRAMRWSCELRSGYQYPFCGYGLLFDKTGRGEGLDFSRYQKISLSFRYSGPAAKMRIAFINSDPRHSSAGSKPNQMEFAVRQGQQTVTLDLGEIFVAEWWAAANKLSKELAEPKIDNVTAIEVQPGSDARVGHHEFEVESIKLQGRQISQAQYYLVLLGLWILLIGAFLIHRFFQVRRGFETRHQRQVQESRELAAAKAMAESASAAKSAFLANMSHELRTPLNAILGYAQLLERETLDARQTVAAQTIHQSGTHLLTLINDILDLSKIEAGRLELVPGRFDLHACLAGIANMMRIRAEEKGLGFVCAIDDGVPHIVTGDQKRLRQVLINLLGNAVKFTSRGQVSLAIGAEALDGGRVQLRIEIRDTGIGMAAEHLPRIFDAFEQVGGAEQRAGGTGLGLSITKQIVELMGGRIAVESRLGEGSRFWFEIELESVAALAAPSAVEPQALTGYVGSRRRILVIDDDGANRRLLVTTLAELGFDTDEAADGGEGIDVAAACRPDLVLTGLKMPVHDGYEVARRLRDAAPGLPVIVFSATADREAPASARAAGAAAFLHTPVSAADLQEAIAPLLDLHWTRGVIVDAVAAAEQAMVPPEATQLEVLLQLARAGNMRAIRKFADELGESDPRHRAFADRLRSLAAAYQSPAILDLVSHHLNTRQAA
;
A
#
# COMPACT_ATOMS: atom_id res chain seq x y z
N MET A 1 -29.43 60.99 17.46
CA MET A 1 -28.06 60.96 18.01
C MET A 1 -28.06 59.87 19.09
N THR A 2 -27.39 58.72 19.00
CA THR A 2 -26.25 58.28 18.18
C THR A 2 -26.21 56.75 18.20
N LYS A 3 -26.28 56.14 17.01
CA LYS A 3 -25.58 54.93 16.51
C LYS A 3 -24.82 54.04 17.52
N ARG A 4 -25.16 52.75 17.54
CA ARG A 4 -24.26 51.65 17.14
C ARG A 4 -25.02 50.34 16.83
N ASP A 5 -25.20 50.17 15.53
CA ASP A 5 -25.51 49.03 14.68
C ASP A 5 -25.24 47.61 15.23
N SER A 6 -26.36 46.90 15.44
CA SER A 6 -26.81 45.67 14.77
C SER A 6 -25.83 44.69 14.10
N GLU A 7 -26.12 43.41 14.38
CA GLU A 7 -26.31 42.29 13.43
C GLU A 7 -25.23 41.20 13.28
N LEU A 8 -25.72 39.99 13.59
CA LEU A 8 -25.25 38.68 13.16
C LEU A 8 -24.96 38.64 11.65
N PRO A 9 -24.24 37.59 11.22
CA PRO A 9 -24.77 36.83 10.09
C PRO A 9 -24.89 35.33 10.39
N ALA A 10 -26.06 34.81 10.08
CA ALA A 10 -26.27 33.42 9.72
C ALA A 10 -25.78 33.19 8.27
N THR A 11 -25.14 32.05 8.02
CA THR A 11 -25.21 31.26 6.76
C THR A 11 -24.33 30.02 6.92
N VAL A 12 -24.91 28.92 7.41
CA VAL A 12 -24.33 27.57 7.28
C VAL A 12 -24.84 27.02 5.96
N ALA A 13 -24.03 27.13 4.92
CA ALA A 13 -24.27 26.49 3.63
C ALA A 13 -23.68 25.08 3.65
N ALA A 14 -24.49 24.13 3.19
CA ALA A 14 -24.17 22.72 3.02
C ALA A 14 -22.88 22.52 2.22
N ARG A 15 -22.01 21.64 2.72
CA ARG A 15 -20.90 21.06 1.95
C ARG A 15 -21.21 19.58 1.76
N ASP A 16 -21.52 19.26 0.50
CA ASP A 16 -21.55 17.90 -0.02
C ASP A 16 -20.19 17.23 0.21
N ALA A 17 -20.26 16.02 0.74
CA ALA A 17 -19.14 15.13 0.95
C ALA A 17 -18.96 14.28 -0.32
N ASP A 18 -17.88 14.55 -1.07
CA ASP A 18 -17.43 13.68 -2.16
C ASP A 18 -16.71 12.45 -1.58
N VAL A 19 -17.24 11.29 -1.93
CA VAL A 19 -16.71 9.95 -1.60
C VAL A 19 -15.55 9.60 -2.55
N PRO A 20 -14.44 9.00 -2.08
CA PRO A 20 -13.36 8.54 -2.95
C PRO A 20 -13.73 7.22 -3.61
N SER A 21 -13.70 7.17 -4.95
CA SER A 21 -13.80 5.93 -5.73
C SER A 21 -12.41 5.45 -6.14
N PHE A 22 -12.07 4.20 -5.77
CA PHE A 22 -10.86 3.51 -6.21
C PHE A 22 -11.25 2.32 -7.11
N HIS A 23 -10.80 2.45 -8.36
CA HIS A 23 -10.45 1.45 -9.40
C HIS A 23 -11.25 0.15 -9.62
N ASP A 24 -11.77 0.03 -10.85
CA ASP A 24 -11.60 -1.18 -11.66
C ASP A 24 -10.77 -0.83 -12.92
N GLY A 25 -9.88 -1.74 -13.31
CA GLY A 25 -8.88 -1.56 -14.36
C GLY A 25 -9.33 -2.16 -15.68
N ARG A 26 -9.20 -1.38 -16.77
CA ARG A 26 -9.02 -1.89 -18.14
C ARG A 26 -8.21 -0.88 -18.95
N GLY A 27 -7.23 -1.41 -19.67
CA GLY A 27 -6.25 -0.64 -20.42
C GLY A 27 -6.87 0.27 -21.48
N GLY A 28 -6.32 1.47 -21.58
CA GLY A 28 -6.60 2.45 -22.63
C GLY A 28 -5.50 3.51 -22.59
N SER A 29 -4.76 3.61 -23.69
CA SER A 29 -3.68 4.56 -23.93
C SER A 29 -3.96 5.98 -23.43
N ALA A 30 -3.13 6.50 -22.52
CA ALA A 30 -3.16 7.90 -22.12
C ALA A 30 -2.64 8.80 -23.26
N PRO A 31 -3.28 9.94 -23.57
CA PRO A 31 -2.78 10.89 -24.53
C PRO A 31 -1.59 11.66 -23.94
N ALA A 32 -0.65 12.04 -24.81
CA ALA A 32 0.54 12.80 -24.47
C ALA A 32 0.20 14.00 -23.57
N SER A 33 0.75 13.98 -22.35
CA SER A 33 0.66 15.09 -21.40
C SER A 33 1.14 16.38 -22.06
N ALA A 34 0.28 17.41 -22.08
CA ALA A 34 0.64 18.76 -22.47
C ALA A 34 1.90 19.19 -21.70
N GLU A 35 3.00 19.43 -22.43
CA GLU A 35 4.24 19.92 -21.83
C GLU A 35 3.96 21.26 -21.12
N ASP A 36 4.27 21.28 -19.83
CA ASP A 36 4.18 22.44 -18.93
C ASP A 36 4.77 23.70 -19.61
N PRO A 37 3.99 24.78 -19.87
CA PRO A 37 4.43 25.92 -20.69
C PRO A 37 5.68 26.61 -20.11
N VAL A 38 5.91 26.50 -18.81
CA VAL A 38 7.13 27.00 -18.15
C VAL A 38 8.38 26.24 -18.60
N ARG A 39 8.28 24.91 -18.81
CA ARG A 39 9.37 24.09 -19.33
C ARG A 39 9.65 24.40 -20.80
N LEU A 40 8.60 24.60 -21.59
CA LEU A 40 8.72 24.99 -23.00
C LEU A 40 9.45 26.35 -23.14
N ILE A 41 9.03 27.35 -22.35
CA ILE A 41 9.66 28.68 -22.32
C ILE A 41 11.12 28.61 -21.84
N SER A 42 11.43 27.73 -20.89
CA SER A 42 12.81 27.56 -20.41
C SER A 42 13.74 26.93 -21.45
N ARG A 43 13.25 25.98 -22.26
CA ARG A 43 13.99 25.38 -23.37
C ARG A 43 14.25 26.39 -24.49
N LEU A 44 13.22 27.17 -24.86
CA LEU A 44 13.32 28.26 -25.85
C LEU A 44 14.37 29.32 -25.48
N LYS A 45 14.51 29.67 -24.19
CA LYS A 45 15.54 30.62 -23.74
C LYS A 45 16.96 30.08 -23.87
N LEU A 46 17.17 28.79 -23.61
CA LEU A 46 18.49 28.17 -23.74
C LEU A 46 18.89 28.03 -25.21
N GLU A 47 17.97 27.55 -26.04
CA GLU A 47 18.21 27.39 -27.48
C GLU A 47 18.50 28.73 -28.16
N ALA A 48 17.76 29.79 -27.80
CA ALA A 48 18.02 31.14 -28.27
C ALA A 48 19.40 31.68 -27.83
N ALA A 49 19.81 31.39 -26.58
CA ALA A 49 21.13 31.80 -26.09
C ALA A 49 22.28 31.07 -26.80
N VAL A 50 22.13 29.77 -27.07
CA VAL A 50 23.10 28.98 -27.83
C VAL A 50 23.19 29.48 -29.26
N LEU A 51 22.05 29.74 -29.92
CA LEU A 51 22.01 30.27 -31.28
C LEU A 51 22.68 31.65 -31.36
N ALA A 52 22.39 32.54 -30.42
CA ALA A 52 23.03 33.86 -30.35
C ALA A 52 24.55 33.74 -30.16
N LEU A 53 25.03 32.84 -29.30
CA LEU A 53 26.45 32.62 -29.07
C LEU A 53 27.15 32.03 -30.31
N MET A 54 26.48 31.14 -31.05
CA MET A 54 26.97 30.63 -32.34
C MET A 54 27.06 31.74 -33.40
N LEU A 55 26.04 32.60 -33.50
CA LEU A 55 26.04 33.75 -34.43
C LEU A 55 27.16 34.75 -34.10
N ILE A 56 27.37 35.05 -32.81
CA ILE A 56 28.46 35.93 -32.35
C ILE A 56 29.82 35.31 -32.66
N THR A 57 29.98 34.00 -32.44
CA THR A 57 31.24 33.29 -32.75
C THR A 57 31.50 33.29 -34.26
N PHE A 58 30.46 33.05 -35.07
CA PHE A 58 30.56 33.11 -36.53
C PHE A 58 30.97 34.51 -36.99
N ALA A 59 30.36 35.57 -36.45
CA ALA A 59 30.75 36.95 -36.72
C ALA A 59 32.22 37.20 -36.31
N ALA A 60 32.65 36.74 -35.14
CA ALA A 60 34.03 36.88 -34.68
C ALA A 60 35.03 36.22 -35.66
N ILE A 61 34.70 35.03 -36.16
CA ILE A 61 35.52 34.34 -37.17
C ILE A 61 35.56 35.12 -38.49
N GLN A 62 34.41 35.59 -38.98
CA GLN A 62 34.35 36.31 -40.27
C GLN A 62 35.07 37.66 -40.26
N PHE A 63 35.07 38.36 -39.12
CA PHE A 63 35.68 39.68 -38.98
C PHE A 63 37.07 39.63 -38.32
N GLN A 64 37.74 38.48 -38.32
CA GLN A 64 39.02 38.28 -37.64
C GLN A 64 40.10 39.29 -38.07
N GLU A 65 40.14 39.68 -39.34
CA GLU A 65 41.14 40.64 -39.83
C GLU A 65 41.00 42.03 -39.20
N LEU A 66 39.78 42.46 -38.88
CA LEU A 66 39.54 43.76 -38.22
C LEU A 66 40.15 43.83 -36.81
N PHE A 67 40.24 42.69 -36.13
CA PHE A 67 40.76 42.62 -34.76
C PHE A 67 42.24 42.21 -34.69
N THR A 68 42.77 41.60 -35.76
CA THR A 68 44.15 41.08 -35.78
C THR A 68 45.09 41.92 -36.64
N ALA A 69 44.62 42.77 -37.55
CA ALA A 69 45.49 43.57 -38.42
C ALA A 69 46.11 44.78 -37.67
N LYS A 70 47.38 45.05 -37.95
CA LYS A 70 48.10 46.26 -37.54
C LYS A 70 48.60 46.98 -38.79
N HIS A 71 48.32 48.27 -38.89
CA HIS A 71 48.79 49.12 -39.99
C HIS A 71 49.59 50.30 -39.47
N LEU A 72 50.64 50.67 -40.20
CA LEU A 72 51.42 51.89 -39.97
C LEU A 72 51.64 52.57 -41.31
N SER A 73 51.34 53.86 -41.41
CA SER A 73 51.45 54.61 -42.67
C SER A 73 52.29 55.86 -42.49
N TYR A 74 53.22 56.08 -43.43
CA TYR A 74 54.00 57.30 -43.56
C TYR A 74 53.63 58.02 -44.86
N THR A 75 53.43 59.33 -44.77
CA THR A 75 53.10 60.20 -45.91
C THR A 75 53.96 61.47 -45.88
N PRO A 76 54.14 62.16 -47.03
CA PRO A 76 54.86 63.44 -47.12
C PRO A 76 54.31 64.54 -46.21
N ASP A 77 52.99 64.55 -45.95
CA ASP A 77 52.29 65.58 -45.16
C ASP A 77 52.56 65.51 -43.65
N ASN A 78 53.23 64.45 -43.17
CA ASN A 78 53.63 64.32 -41.77
C ASN A 78 55.16 64.30 -41.59
N PRO A 79 55.87 65.39 -41.94
CA PRO A 79 57.33 65.47 -41.82
C PRO A 79 57.78 65.49 -40.36
N ALA A 80 56.89 65.72 -39.39
CA ALA A 80 57.22 65.62 -37.97
C ALA A 80 57.49 64.17 -37.51
N ALA A 81 57.13 63.14 -38.29
CA ALA A 81 57.35 61.74 -37.93
C ALA A 81 58.76 61.22 -38.25
N TYR A 82 59.54 61.92 -39.07
CA TYR A 82 60.86 61.48 -39.55
C TYR A 82 61.74 62.68 -39.94
N ALA A 83 63.02 62.48 -40.23
CA ALA A 83 63.89 63.50 -40.81
C ALA A 83 64.46 63.00 -42.15
N ALA A 84 64.50 63.85 -43.17
CA ALA A 84 65.06 63.49 -44.46
C ALA A 84 66.57 63.72 -44.49
N TYR A 85 67.34 62.77 -45.03
CA TYR A 85 68.74 62.97 -45.37
C TYR A 85 69.04 62.41 -46.76
N SER A 86 70.17 62.83 -47.32
CA SER A 86 70.64 62.37 -48.62
C SER A 86 72.09 61.97 -48.55
N TYR A 87 72.47 60.98 -49.34
CA TYR A 87 73.85 60.52 -49.45
C TYR A 87 74.19 60.22 -50.91
N THR A 88 75.46 60.39 -51.28
CA THR A 88 75.97 60.13 -52.64
C THR A 88 77.36 59.52 -52.59
N ASP A 89 77.86 59.10 -53.75
CA ASP A 89 79.24 58.65 -53.94
C ASP A 89 80.30 59.77 -53.84
N ALA A 90 79.91 61.04 -53.74
CA ALA A 90 80.82 62.19 -53.73
C ALA A 90 81.91 62.14 -52.63
N PRO A 91 81.63 61.72 -51.37
CA PRO A 91 82.66 61.55 -50.35
C PRO A 91 83.70 60.46 -50.68
N SER A 92 83.38 59.55 -51.61
CA SER A 92 84.24 58.44 -52.05
C SER A 92 84.88 58.70 -53.42
N GLN A 93 85.10 59.97 -53.78
CA GLN A 93 85.64 60.42 -55.08
C GLN A 93 84.67 60.28 -56.27
N GLY A 94 83.38 60.01 -56.01
CA GLY A 94 82.34 60.03 -57.04
C GLY A 94 81.93 61.44 -57.47
N THR A 95 81.12 61.52 -58.54
CA THR A 95 80.63 62.80 -59.10
C THR A 95 79.10 62.87 -59.19
N SER A 96 78.39 61.90 -58.61
CA SER A 96 76.92 61.88 -58.64
C SER A 96 76.35 62.94 -57.69
N THR A 97 75.24 63.58 -58.09
CA THR A 97 74.60 64.67 -57.34
C THR A 97 73.17 64.33 -56.98
N ILE A 98 72.70 64.77 -55.80
CA ILE A 98 71.32 64.59 -55.33
C ILE A 98 70.69 65.93 -54.99
N THR A 99 69.42 66.10 -55.35
CA THR A 99 68.61 67.28 -55.03
C THR A 99 67.38 66.84 -54.24
N LEU A 100 67.22 67.40 -53.05
CA LEU A 100 66.04 67.18 -52.21
C LEU A 100 65.00 68.28 -52.46
N ASP A 101 63.72 67.92 -52.55
CA ASP A 101 62.64 68.90 -52.49
C ASP A 101 62.43 69.35 -51.03
N LYS A 102 62.74 70.61 -50.74
CA LYS A 102 62.58 71.18 -49.38
C LYS A 102 61.12 71.39 -48.98
N THR A 103 60.20 71.35 -49.93
CA THR A 103 58.76 71.59 -49.72
C THR A 103 57.94 70.31 -49.66
N ARG A 104 58.44 69.21 -50.24
CA ARG A 104 57.81 67.88 -50.19
C ARG A 104 58.79 66.83 -49.71
N ALA A 105 58.58 66.35 -48.49
CA ALA A 105 59.29 65.19 -47.99
C ALA A 105 59.05 63.97 -48.91
N MET A 106 60.05 63.09 -49.01
CA MET A 106 60.05 61.91 -49.90
C MET A 106 60.02 62.19 -51.41
N ARG A 107 60.27 63.43 -51.84
CA ARG A 107 60.57 63.77 -53.24
C ARG A 107 62.03 64.18 -53.40
N TRP A 108 62.71 63.51 -54.32
CA TRP A 108 64.11 63.76 -54.59
C TRP A 108 64.45 63.40 -56.04
N SER A 109 65.51 64.02 -56.54
CA SER A 109 66.11 63.65 -57.81
C SER A 109 67.60 63.42 -57.67
N CYS A 110 68.14 62.57 -58.50
CA CYS A 110 69.54 62.23 -58.53
C CYS A 110 70.06 62.16 -59.96
N GLU A 111 71.24 62.74 -60.15
CA GLU A 111 72.02 62.60 -61.37
C GLU A 111 73.17 61.63 -61.11
N LEU A 112 73.02 60.38 -61.55
CA LEU A 112 74.10 59.40 -61.49
C LEU A 112 75.09 59.69 -62.61
N ARG A 113 76.38 59.87 -62.28
CA ARG A 113 77.44 60.18 -63.24
C ARG A 113 78.50 59.08 -63.28
N SER A 114 79.20 58.96 -64.42
CA SER A 114 80.35 58.08 -64.53
C SER A 114 81.54 58.65 -63.74
N GLY A 115 82.41 57.76 -63.22
CA GLY A 115 83.64 58.18 -62.51
C GLY A 115 83.92 57.41 -61.23
N TYR A 116 82.96 56.66 -60.71
CA TYR A 116 83.14 55.75 -59.58
C TYR A 116 82.75 54.32 -59.99
N GLN A 117 83.36 53.29 -59.38
CA GLN A 117 83.15 51.89 -59.79
C GLN A 117 81.68 51.46 -59.62
N TYR A 118 80.97 52.04 -58.65
CA TYR A 118 79.55 51.79 -58.38
C TYR A 118 78.84 53.11 -58.03
N PRO A 119 78.44 53.94 -59.02
CA PRO A 119 77.87 55.25 -58.74
C PRO A 119 76.54 55.10 -57.98
N PHE A 120 76.37 55.86 -56.91
CA PHE A 120 75.16 55.80 -56.09
C PHE A 120 74.75 57.17 -55.55
N CYS A 121 73.45 57.25 -55.30
CA CYS A 121 72.79 58.33 -54.61
C CYS A 121 71.55 57.75 -53.96
N GLY A 122 71.15 58.30 -52.83
CA GLY A 122 69.97 57.81 -52.15
C GLY A 122 69.39 58.81 -51.19
N TYR A 123 68.15 58.53 -50.87
CA TYR A 123 67.32 59.32 -49.98
C TYR A 123 66.98 58.48 -48.75
N GLY A 124 67.21 59.03 -47.57
CA GLY A 124 66.95 58.38 -46.30
C GLY A 124 65.87 59.08 -45.48
N LEU A 125 65.00 58.29 -44.87
CA LEU A 125 64.04 58.66 -43.85
C LEU A 125 64.57 58.22 -42.49
N LEU A 126 65.14 59.16 -41.75
CA LEU A 126 65.69 58.95 -40.41
C LEU A 126 64.58 58.99 -39.36
N PHE A 127 64.45 57.90 -38.60
CA PHE A 127 63.57 57.79 -37.43
C PHE A 127 64.29 58.15 -36.14
N ASP A 128 65.59 57.84 -36.04
CA ASP A 128 66.42 58.27 -34.90
C ASP A 128 66.77 59.76 -35.00
N LYS A 129 65.95 60.60 -34.38
CA LYS A 129 66.17 62.05 -34.33
C LYS A 129 67.24 62.47 -33.32
N THR A 130 67.67 61.57 -32.44
CA THR A 130 68.54 61.89 -31.30
C THR A 130 69.99 61.46 -31.51
N GLY A 131 70.25 60.63 -32.52
CA GLY A 131 71.56 60.03 -32.77
C GLY A 131 71.97 58.98 -31.74
N ARG A 132 71.01 58.47 -30.94
CA ARG A 132 71.23 57.49 -29.86
C ARG A 132 71.00 56.05 -30.29
N GLY A 133 70.64 55.80 -31.55
CA GLY A 133 70.33 54.49 -32.09
C GLY A 133 68.93 53.98 -31.75
N GLU A 134 68.00 54.87 -31.36
CA GLU A 134 66.61 54.54 -31.07
C GLU A 134 65.77 54.57 -32.36
N GLY A 135 65.49 53.38 -32.91
CA GLY A 135 64.68 53.18 -34.10
C GLY A 135 63.29 52.61 -33.81
N LEU A 136 62.59 52.19 -34.86
CA LEU A 136 61.27 51.59 -34.80
C LEU A 136 61.31 50.07 -35.03
N ASP A 137 60.51 49.33 -34.29
CA ASP A 137 60.37 47.88 -34.44
C ASP A 137 59.41 47.53 -35.59
N PHE A 138 59.98 47.06 -36.70
CA PHE A 138 59.23 46.56 -37.85
C PHE A 138 59.09 45.03 -37.89
N SER A 139 59.62 44.29 -36.91
CA SER A 139 59.57 42.82 -36.86
C SER A 139 58.15 42.24 -36.82
N ARG A 140 57.17 43.06 -36.40
CA ARG A 140 55.75 42.66 -36.31
C ARG A 140 54.95 42.89 -37.60
N TYR A 141 55.59 43.43 -38.64
CA TYR A 141 54.98 43.66 -39.95
C TYR A 141 55.46 42.61 -40.94
N GLN A 142 54.56 42.20 -41.83
CA GLN A 142 54.81 41.16 -42.83
C GLN A 142 55.00 41.78 -44.22
N LYS A 143 54.28 42.86 -44.53
CA LYS A 143 54.31 43.50 -45.86
C LYS A 143 54.55 44.99 -45.75
N ILE A 144 55.22 45.55 -46.75
CA ILE A 144 55.36 46.98 -46.97
C ILE A 144 54.84 47.35 -48.36
N SER A 145 53.91 48.28 -48.44
CA SER A 145 53.39 48.82 -49.69
C SER A 145 53.94 50.23 -49.90
N LEU A 146 54.59 50.47 -51.03
CA LEU A 146 55.11 51.76 -51.45
C LEU A 146 54.30 52.26 -52.64
N SER A 147 53.61 53.39 -52.48
CA SER A 147 52.98 54.12 -53.58
C SER A 147 53.89 55.28 -53.96
N PHE A 148 54.35 55.33 -55.21
CA PHE A 148 55.35 56.30 -55.66
C PHE A 148 55.26 56.56 -57.16
N ARG A 149 55.87 57.66 -57.60
CA ARG A 149 56.12 58.01 -58.99
C ARG A 149 57.61 57.97 -59.28
N TYR A 150 57.98 57.34 -60.39
CA TYR A 150 59.38 57.22 -60.82
C TYR A 150 59.56 57.67 -62.27
N SER A 151 60.66 58.37 -62.53
CA SER A 151 61.16 58.72 -63.86
C SER A 151 62.66 58.51 -63.90
N GLY A 152 63.18 57.71 -64.82
CA GLY A 152 64.63 57.45 -64.91
C GLY A 152 65.01 56.14 -65.60
N PRO A 153 66.31 55.92 -65.89
CA PRO A 153 66.77 54.80 -66.71
C PRO A 153 66.91 53.45 -65.98
N ALA A 154 66.85 53.38 -64.64
CA ALA A 154 66.92 52.10 -63.90
C ALA A 154 65.61 51.30 -64.01
N ALA A 155 65.71 49.97 -64.07
CA ALA A 155 64.56 49.05 -64.06
C ALA A 155 64.26 48.52 -62.65
N LYS A 156 65.19 48.64 -61.70
CA LYS A 156 64.96 48.33 -60.28
C LYS A 156 65.35 49.49 -59.37
N MET A 157 64.62 49.58 -58.26
CA MET A 157 64.96 50.38 -57.11
C MET A 157 65.23 49.46 -55.93
N ARG A 158 65.96 49.97 -54.95
CA ARG A 158 66.32 49.28 -53.72
C ARG A 158 65.83 50.09 -52.54
N ILE A 159 65.24 49.38 -51.58
CA ILE A 159 64.90 49.91 -50.27
C ILE A 159 65.73 49.20 -49.20
N ALA A 160 66.28 49.94 -48.26
CA ALA A 160 67.07 49.42 -47.15
C ALA A 160 66.50 49.90 -45.81
N PHE A 161 66.37 48.97 -44.88
CA PHE A 161 66.03 49.17 -43.48
C PHE A 161 67.32 49.16 -42.68
N ILE A 162 67.75 50.36 -42.28
CA ILE A 162 68.99 50.58 -41.55
C ILE A 162 68.73 50.31 -40.08
N ASN A 163 69.46 49.36 -39.49
CA ASN A 163 69.47 49.15 -38.05
C ASN A 163 70.89 49.25 -37.49
N SER A 164 71.01 49.56 -36.19
CA SER A 164 72.27 49.47 -35.47
C SER A 164 72.34 48.11 -34.77
N ASP A 165 73.30 47.23 -35.14
CA ASP A 165 73.57 46.00 -34.38
C ASP A 165 74.70 46.30 -33.36
N PRO A 166 74.40 46.37 -32.05
CA PRO A 166 75.39 46.71 -31.03
C PRO A 166 76.57 45.72 -30.97
N ARG A 167 76.37 44.49 -31.47
CA ARG A 167 77.36 43.40 -31.38
C ARG A 167 78.45 43.48 -32.46
N HIS A 168 78.19 44.19 -33.56
CA HIS A 168 79.06 44.27 -34.73
C HIS A 168 79.23 45.71 -35.27
N SER A 169 79.03 46.71 -34.41
CA SER A 169 78.96 48.14 -34.77
C SER A 169 80.27 48.77 -35.27
N SER A 170 81.37 48.00 -35.43
CA SER A 170 82.66 48.52 -35.88
C SER A 170 82.68 49.04 -37.33
N ALA A 171 81.70 48.67 -38.17
CA ALA A 171 81.64 49.06 -39.59
C ALA A 171 80.40 49.92 -39.94
N GLY A 172 79.76 50.54 -38.95
CA GLY A 172 78.56 51.36 -39.16
C GLY A 172 77.26 50.57 -39.20
N SER A 173 76.15 51.26 -39.50
CA SER A 173 74.79 50.70 -39.47
C SER A 173 74.60 49.56 -40.46
N LYS A 174 73.84 48.54 -40.06
CA LYS A 174 73.55 47.33 -40.83
C LYS A 174 72.39 47.58 -41.82
N PRO A 175 72.63 47.45 -43.14
CA PRO A 175 71.60 47.64 -44.16
C PRO A 175 70.88 46.31 -44.46
N ASN A 176 69.62 46.21 -44.06
CA ASN A 176 68.74 45.08 -44.40
C ASN A 176 67.89 45.53 -45.59
N GLN A 177 68.12 45.00 -46.79
CA GLN A 177 67.64 45.56 -48.04
C GLN A 177 66.85 44.57 -48.90
N MET A 178 66.09 45.11 -49.83
CA MET A 178 65.37 44.37 -50.87
C MET A 178 65.34 45.21 -52.16
N GLU A 179 65.27 44.53 -53.31
CA GLU A 179 65.11 45.19 -54.60
C GLU A 179 63.72 44.94 -55.17
N PHE A 180 63.19 45.93 -55.87
CA PHE A 180 61.89 45.84 -56.51
C PHE A 180 61.91 46.48 -57.89
N ALA A 181 61.13 45.92 -58.81
CA ALA A 181 61.01 46.44 -60.17
C ALA A 181 60.24 47.77 -60.17
N VAL A 182 60.66 48.69 -61.03
CA VAL A 182 60.01 49.99 -61.23
C VAL A 182 59.66 50.23 -62.69
N ARG A 183 58.55 50.93 -62.91
CA ARG A 183 58.08 51.41 -64.22
C ARG A 183 58.05 52.94 -64.23
N GLN A 184 58.06 53.54 -65.42
CA GLN A 184 57.87 54.99 -65.56
C GLN A 184 56.47 55.37 -65.08
N GLY A 185 56.35 56.52 -64.39
CA GLY A 185 55.09 57.04 -63.87
C GLY A 185 54.72 56.54 -62.48
N GLN A 186 53.43 56.65 -62.13
CA GLN A 186 52.90 56.30 -60.81
C GLN A 186 52.62 54.81 -60.70
N GLN A 187 53.02 54.19 -59.59
CA GLN A 187 52.79 52.78 -59.30
C GLN A 187 52.71 52.53 -57.80
N THR A 188 52.19 51.35 -57.44
CA THR A 188 52.26 50.84 -56.07
C THR A 188 52.85 49.44 -56.09
N VAL A 189 53.85 49.21 -55.25
CA VAL A 189 54.51 47.90 -55.10
C VAL A 189 54.30 47.44 -53.67
N THR A 190 53.95 46.16 -53.49
CA THR A 190 53.87 45.52 -52.17
C THR A 190 54.96 44.48 -52.07
N LEU A 191 55.81 44.60 -51.06
CA LEU A 191 56.98 43.78 -50.84
C LEU A 191 56.79 42.97 -49.56
N ASP A 192 57.25 41.72 -49.58
CA ASP A 192 57.26 40.84 -48.41
C ASP A 192 58.52 41.12 -47.58
N LEU A 193 58.34 41.50 -46.31
CA LEU A 193 59.45 41.79 -45.41
C LEU A 193 60.25 40.52 -45.05
N GLY A 194 59.72 39.32 -45.33
CA GLY A 194 60.44 38.06 -45.23
C GLY A 194 61.50 37.84 -46.32
N GLU A 195 61.46 38.61 -47.42
CA GLU A 195 62.42 38.51 -48.54
C GLU A 195 63.64 39.45 -48.37
N ILE A 196 63.74 40.15 -47.24
CA ILE A 196 64.88 41.04 -46.95
C ILE A 196 66.17 40.22 -46.86
N PHE A 197 67.26 40.79 -47.35
CA PHE A 197 68.61 40.26 -47.17
C PHE A 197 69.58 41.34 -46.71
N VAL A 198 70.66 40.98 -46.04
CA VAL A 198 71.68 41.96 -45.60
C VAL A 198 72.60 42.30 -46.78
N ALA A 199 72.99 43.57 -46.94
CA ALA A 199 73.89 43.95 -48.04
C ALA A 199 75.25 43.23 -47.95
N GLU A 200 75.69 42.67 -49.07
CA GLU A 200 76.88 41.80 -49.12
C GLU A 200 78.17 42.50 -48.67
N TRP A 201 78.36 43.77 -49.04
CA TRP A 201 79.53 44.56 -48.65
C TRP A 201 79.64 44.71 -47.13
N TRP A 202 78.50 44.87 -46.44
CA TRP A 202 78.46 45.05 -44.99
C TRP A 202 78.74 43.73 -44.28
N ALA A 203 78.16 42.62 -44.76
CA ALA A 203 78.44 41.28 -44.24
C ALA A 203 79.94 40.92 -44.40
N ALA A 204 80.53 41.25 -45.56
CA ALA A 204 81.94 41.05 -45.84
C ALA A 204 82.85 41.92 -44.95
N ALA A 205 82.53 43.21 -44.78
CA ALA A 205 83.29 44.13 -43.93
C ALA A 205 83.33 43.68 -42.46
N ASN A 206 82.27 43.03 -41.97
CA ASN A 206 82.17 42.51 -40.60
C ASN A 206 82.59 41.03 -40.46
N LYS A 207 83.08 40.40 -41.53
CA LYS A 207 83.54 38.99 -41.54
C LYS A 207 82.49 37.99 -41.04
N LEU A 208 81.21 38.23 -41.34
CA LEU A 208 80.10 37.36 -40.92
C LEU A 208 79.86 36.23 -41.92
N SER A 209 79.50 35.03 -41.44
CA SER A 209 78.99 33.96 -42.32
C SER A 209 77.59 34.32 -42.82
N LYS A 210 77.17 33.70 -43.94
CA LYS A 210 75.83 33.91 -44.53
C LYS A 210 74.69 33.57 -43.54
N GLU A 211 74.92 32.60 -42.64
CA GLU A 211 73.98 32.19 -41.59
C GLU A 211 73.97 33.15 -40.39
N LEU A 212 75.09 33.81 -40.06
CA LEU A 212 75.17 34.78 -38.97
C LEU A 212 74.71 36.19 -39.39
N ALA A 213 74.58 36.44 -40.69
CA ALA A 213 74.12 37.69 -41.29
C ALA A 213 72.59 37.71 -41.54
N GLU A 214 71.80 37.14 -40.63
CA GLU A 214 70.33 37.17 -40.75
C GLU A 214 69.79 38.62 -40.76
N PRO A 215 68.82 38.94 -41.62
CA PRO A 215 68.15 40.23 -41.62
C PRO A 215 67.46 40.49 -40.27
N LYS A 216 67.62 41.70 -39.73
CA LYS A 216 66.92 42.13 -38.51
C LYS A 216 66.30 43.50 -38.73
N ILE A 217 65.01 43.60 -38.44
CA ILE A 217 64.22 44.85 -38.57
C ILE A 217 63.48 45.19 -37.28
N ASP A 218 64.04 44.80 -36.14
CA ASP A 218 63.53 45.03 -34.78
C ASP A 218 63.89 46.42 -34.21
N ASN A 219 64.87 47.11 -34.80
CA ASN A 219 65.27 48.46 -34.42
C ASN A 219 65.72 49.27 -35.66
N VAL A 220 64.79 49.59 -36.55
CA VAL A 220 65.08 50.32 -37.80
C VAL A 220 65.20 51.81 -37.50
N THR A 221 66.42 52.33 -37.61
CA THR A 221 66.75 53.74 -37.37
C THR A 221 66.52 54.60 -38.61
N ALA A 222 66.56 54.02 -39.81
CA ALA A 222 66.21 54.71 -41.05
C ALA A 222 65.68 53.78 -42.15
N ILE A 223 64.87 54.31 -43.07
CA ILE A 223 64.55 53.68 -44.36
C ILE A 223 65.24 54.45 -45.47
N GLU A 224 66.05 53.79 -46.28
CA GLU A 224 66.72 54.38 -47.43
C GLU A 224 66.14 53.85 -48.73
N VAL A 225 66.02 54.71 -49.73
CA VAL A 225 65.60 54.35 -51.09
C VAL A 225 66.64 54.89 -52.08
N GLN A 226 67.06 54.02 -52.99
CA GLN A 226 68.10 54.31 -53.98
C GLN A 226 67.92 53.47 -55.24
N PRO A 227 68.59 53.80 -56.35
CA PRO A 227 68.67 52.92 -57.52
C PRO A 227 69.20 51.52 -57.14
N GLY A 228 68.66 50.50 -57.80
CA GLY A 228 69.02 49.10 -57.58
C GLY A 228 70.38 48.72 -58.16
N SER A 229 70.69 47.43 -58.12
CA SER A 229 71.91 46.83 -58.71
C SER A 229 72.09 47.09 -60.21
N ASP A 230 71.03 47.46 -60.92
CA ASP A 230 71.03 47.78 -62.35
C ASP A 230 71.11 49.29 -62.66
N ALA A 231 71.47 50.11 -61.67
CA ALA A 231 71.58 51.55 -61.79
C ALA A 231 72.38 51.96 -63.04
N ARG A 232 71.78 52.82 -63.89
CA ARG A 232 72.40 53.37 -65.09
C ARG A 232 72.69 54.85 -64.88
N VAL A 233 73.74 55.36 -65.52
CA VAL A 233 74.04 56.80 -65.55
C VAL A 233 72.85 57.56 -66.13
N GLY A 234 72.49 58.69 -65.51
CA GLY A 234 71.40 59.58 -65.94
C GLY A 234 70.54 60.12 -64.81
N HIS A 235 69.51 60.89 -65.19
CA HIS A 235 68.59 61.54 -64.27
C HIS A 235 67.53 60.56 -63.73
N HIS A 236 67.39 60.52 -62.40
CA HIS A 236 66.40 59.71 -61.68
C HIS A 236 65.57 60.64 -60.80
N GLU A 237 64.26 60.66 -60.96
CA GLU A 237 63.33 61.37 -60.08
C GLU A 237 62.41 60.35 -59.40
N PHE A 238 62.28 60.47 -58.08
CA PHE A 238 61.47 59.57 -57.26
C PHE A 238 60.65 60.37 -56.25
N GLU A 239 59.32 60.19 -56.29
CA GLU A 239 58.36 60.84 -55.40
C GLU A 239 57.52 59.76 -54.72
N VAL A 240 57.66 59.58 -53.40
CA VAL A 240 56.85 58.63 -52.63
C VAL A 240 55.61 59.32 -52.11
N GLU A 241 54.43 58.80 -52.46
CA GLU A 241 53.13 59.28 -51.98
C GLU A 241 52.78 58.66 -50.62
N SER A 242 53.05 57.37 -50.42
CA SER A 242 52.86 56.72 -49.12
C SER A 242 53.68 55.45 -48.95
N ILE A 243 54.04 55.17 -47.70
CA ILE A 243 54.63 53.91 -47.26
C ILE A 243 53.69 53.29 -46.22
N LYS A 244 53.15 52.10 -46.48
CA LYS A 244 52.23 51.41 -45.56
C LYS A 244 52.82 50.07 -45.14
N LEU A 245 53.06 49.87 -43.84
CA LEU A 245 53.41 48.58 -43.28
C LEU A 245 52.14 47.86 -42.77
N GLN A 246 52.04 46.56 -43.06
CA GLN A 246 50.92 45.70 -42.67
C GLN A 246 51.43 44.48 -41.89
N GLY A 247 50.83 44.22 -40.73
CA GLY A 247 51.22 43.12 -39.82
C GLY A 247 50.03 42.53 -39.06
N ARG A 248 50.29 41.50 -38.26
CA ARG A 248 49.27 40.86 -37.38
C ARG A 248 49.63 41.06 -35.91
N GLN A 249 48.68 41.52 -35.08
CA GLN A 249 48.85 41.66 -33.63
C GLN A 249 48.88 40.31 -32.90
N ILE A 250 48.03 39.37 -33.33
CA ILE A 250 47.87 38.04 -32.73
C ILE A 250 47.86 37.02 -33.87
N SER A 251 48.49 35.85 -33.67
CA SER A 251 48.45 34.78 -34.67
C SER A 251 47.05 34.17 -34.79
N GLN A 252 46.75 33.57 -35.94
CA GLN A 252 45.46 32.92 -36.17
C GLN A 252 45.19 31.78 -35.17
N ALA A 253 46.23 31.02 -34.81
CA ALA A 253 46.14 29.98 -33.79
C ALA A 253 45.78 30.55 -32.41
N GLN A 254 46.44 31.63 -31.98
CA GLN A 254 46.14 32.30 -30.70
C GLN A 254 44.72 32.87 -30.69
N TYR A 255 44.23 33.42 -31.79
CA TYR A 255 42.85 33.92 -31.90
C TYR A 255 41.81 32.79 -31.68
N TYR A 256 41.99 31.64 -32.34
CA TYR A 256 41.10 30.49 -32.14
C TYR A 256 41.21 29.88 -30.74
N LEU A 257 42.39 29.87 -30.12
CA LEU A 257 42.56 29.40 -28.74
C LEU A 257 41.79 30.27 -27.75
N VAL A 258 41.74 31.59 -27.95
CA VAL A 258 40.93 32.50 -27.12
C VAL A 258 39.44 32.19 -27.26
N LEU A 259 38.96 32.00 -28.50
CA LEU A 259 37.57 31.62 -28.74
C LEU A 259 37.23 30.27 -28.10
N LEU A 260 38.10 29.26 -28.25
CA LEU A 260 37.91 27.93 -27.65
C LEU A 260 37.88 28.00 -26.12
N GLY A 261 38.79 28.76 -25.50
CA GLY A 261 38.82 28.96 -24.05
C GLY A 261 37.54 29.58 -23.51
N LEU A 262 36.99 30.58 -24.22
CA LEU A 262 35.71 31.18 -23.88
C LEU A 262 34.56 30.15 -23.92
N TRP A 263 34.52 29.32 -24.97
CA TRP A 263 33.50 28.27 -25.11
C TRP A 263 33.59 27.22 -24.00
N ILE A 264 34.79 26.75 -23.65
CA ILE A 264 34.98 25.78 -22.57
C ILE A 264 34.48 26.35 -21.24
N LEU A 265 34.81 27.61 -20.94
CA LEU A 265 34.37 28.27 -19.71
C LEU A 265 32.85 28.39 -19.64
N LEU A 266 32.21 28.81 -20.73
CA LEU A 266 30.75 28.94 -20.81
C LEU A 266 30.04 27.59 -20.67
N ILE A 267 30.53 26.55 -21.34
CA ILE A 267 30.00 25.19 -21.24
C ILE A 267 30.15 24.67 -19.81
N GLY A 268 31.33 24.85 -19.20
CA GLY A 268 31.58 24.45 -17.81
C GLY A 268 30.63 25.14 -16.84
N ALA A 269 30.46 26.45 -16.94
CA ALA A 269 29.53 27.22 -16.11
C ALA A 269 28.07 26.76 -16.29
N PHE A 270 27.65 26.48 -17.53
CA PHE A 270 26.31 25.97 -17.82
C PHE A 270 26.07 24.58 -17.20
N LEU A 271 27.02 23.65 -17.32
CA LEU A 271 26.91 22.31 -16.74
C LEU A 271 26.84 22.35 -15.22
N ILE A 272 27.65 23.20 -14.58
CA ILE A 272 27.61 23.44 -13.13
C ILE A 272 26.24 23.98 -12.72
N HIS A 273 25.74 25.01 -13.42
CA HIS A 273 24.43 25.58 -13.14
C HIS A 273 23.30 24.54 -13.27
N ARG A 274 23.32 23.74 -14.33
CA ARG A 274 22.35 22.67 -14.58
C ARG A 274 22.42 21.59 -13.50
N PHE A 275 23.61 21.19 -13.08
CA PHE A 275 23.81 20.22 -12.00
C PHE A 275 23.16 20.71 -10.69
N PHE A 276 23.40 21.97 -10.30
CA PHE A 276 22.78 22.54 -9.11
C PHE A 276 21.26 22.66 -9.21
N GLN A 277 20.71 23.03 -10.38
CA GLN A 277 19.26 23.04 -10.57
C GLN A 277 18.63 21.66 -10.40
N VAL A 278 19.20 20.64 -11.05
CA VAL A 278 18.68 19.26 -10.99
C VAL A 278 18.76 18.73 -9.56
N ARG A 279 19.89 18.95 -8.88
CA ARG A 279 20.08 18.52 -7.48
C ARG A 279 19.06 19.14 -6.54
N ARG A 280 18.84 20.46 -6.62
CA ARG A 280 17.81 21.16 -5.82
C ARG A 280 16.42 20.58 -6.08
N GLY A 281 16.06 20.35 -7.34
CA GLY A 281 14.77 19.77 -7.70
C GLY A 281 14.59 18.31 -7.26
N PHE A 282 15.68 17.56 -7.09
CA PHE A 282 15.64 16.21 -6.52
C PHE A 282 15.43 16.25 -5.00
N GLU A 283 16.17 17.10 -4.30
CA GLU A 283 16.08 17.28 -2.84
C GLU A 283 14.65 17.64 -2.40
N THR A 284 14.01 18.60 -3.08
CA THR A 284 12.64 19.03 -2.77
C THR A 284 11.62 17.91 -3.01
N ARG A 285 11.75 17.15 -4.11
CA ARG A 285 10.85 16.02 -4.39
C ARG A 285 11.01 14.91 -3.35
N HIS A 286 12.24 14.59 -2.97
CA HIS A 286 12.53 13.59 -1.96
C HIS A 286 11.96 14.01 -0.59
N GLN A 287 12.15 15.26 -0.17
CA GLN A 287 11.58 15.78 1.07
C GLN A 287 10.05 15.72 1.07
N ARG A 288 9.40 16.10 -0.03
CA ARG A 288 7.95 16.02 -0.17
C ARG A 288 7.45 14.58 -0.06
N GLN A 289 8.11 13.64 -0.72
CA GLN A 289 7.73 12.23 -0.67
C GLN A 289 7.90 11.62 0.74
N VAL A 290 8.98 11.98 1.44
CA VAL A 290 9.19 11.55 2.84
C VAL A 290 8.13 12.14 3.77
N GLN A 291 7.75 13.41 3.56
CA GLN A 291 6.71 14.07 4.35
C GLN A 291 5.34 13.44 4.11
N GLU A 292 4.94 13.25 2.86
CA GLU A 292 3.68 12.58 2.48
C GLU A 292 3.63 11.15 3.05
N SER A 293 4.75 10.41 2.98
CA SER A 293 4.84 9.07 3.58
C SER A 293 4.71 9.09 5.11
N ARG A 294 5.28 10.08 5.80
CA ARG A 294 5.14 10.24 7.25
C ARG A 294 3.73 10.61 7.68
N GLU A 295 3.08 11.52 6.95
CA GLU A 295 1.70 11.93 7.19
C GLU A 295 0.75 10.74 6.99
N LEU A 296 0.93 9.97 5.92
CA LEU A 296 0.17 8.75 5.67
C LEU A 296 0.38 7.71 6.78
N ALA A 297 1.63 7.47 7.19
CA ALA A 297 1.94 6.54 8.27
C ALA A 297 1.31 6.95 9.61
N ALA A 298 1.35 8.25 9.94
CA ALA A 298 0.73 8.79 11.15
C ALA A 298 -0.80 8.67 11.11
N ALA A 299 -1.42 9.01 9.98
CA ALA A 299 -2.87 8.84 9.79
C ALA A 299 -3.30 7.37 9.90
N LYS A 300 -2.52 6.45 9.30
CA LYS A 300 -2.76 5.01 9.41
C LYS A 300 -2.66 4.52 10.86
N ALA A 301 -1.60 4.91 11.57
CA ALA A 301 -1.42 4.52 12.97
C ALA A 301 -2.55 5.05 13.88
N MET A 302 -3.02 6.28 13.65
CA MET A 302 -4.18 6.83 14.37
C MET A 302 -5.47 6.05 14.08
N ALA A 303 -5.72 5.70 12.82
CA ALA A 303 -6.89 4.92 12.44
C ALA A 303 -6.87 3.50 13.04
N GLU A 304 -5.71 2.83 13.01
CA GLU A 304 -5.52 1.50 13.61
C GLU A 304 -5.68 1.54 15.13
N SER A 305 -5.11 2.54 15.80
CA SER A 305 -5.28 2.73 17.25
C SER A 305 -6.74 2.98 17.63
N ALA A 306 -7.46 3.81 16.85
CA ALA A 306 -8.87 4.09 17.09
C ALA A 306 -9.73 2.82 16.89
N SER A 307 -9.45 2.04 15.86
CA SER A 307 -10.13 0.76 15.60
C SER A 307 -9.87 -0.25 16.72
N ALA A 308 -8.60 -0.40 17.15
CA ALA A 308 -8.24 -1.29 18.24
C ALA A 308 -8.93 -0.90 19.57
N ALA A 309 -8.99 0.40 19.87
CA ALA A 309 -9.70 0.91 21.04
C ALA A 309 -11.22 0.65 20.97
N LYS A 310 -11.83 0.86 19.79
CA LYS A 310 -13.25 0.53 19.54
C LYS A 310 -13.53 -0.95 19.79
N SER A 311 -12.71 -1.86 19.25
CA SER A 311 -12.88 -3.30 19.44
C SER A 311 -12.68 -3.73 20.90
N ALA A 312 -11.66 -3.19 21.59
CA ALA A 312 -11.41 -3.49 23.00
C ALA A 312 -12.56 -3.01 23.90
N PHE A 313 -13.07 -1.80 23.64
CA PHE A 313 -14.22 -1.25 24.34
C PHE A 313 -15.46 -2.14 24.17
N LEU A 314 -15.78 -2.55 22.93
CA LEU A 314 -16.94 -3.40 22.66
C LEU A 314 -16.81 -4.79 23.30
N ALA A 315 -15.63 -5.40 23.26
CA ALA A 315 -15.38 -6.69 23.89
C ALA A 315 -15.59 -6.66 25.41
N ASN A 316 -15.04 -5.65 26.09
CA ASN A 316 -15.23 -5.47 27.53
C ASN A 316 -16.70 -5.17 27.88
N MET A 317 -17.33 -4.24 27.15
CA MET A 317 -18.73 -3.90 27.37
C MET A 317 -19.66 -5.10 27.17
N SER A 318 -19.39 -5.99 26.23
CA SER A 318 -20.23 -7.18 26.10
C SER A 318 -20.18 -8.10 27.31
N HIS A 319 -19.00 -8.32 27.90
CA HIS A 319 -18.92 -9.13 29.12
C HIS A 319 -19.68 -8.49 30.30
N GLU A 320 -19.55 -7.17 30.44
CA GLU A 320 -20.27 -6.38 31.45
C GLU A 320 -21.79 -6.34 31.21
N LEU A 321 -22.24 -6.43 29.95
CA LEU A 321 -23.67 -6.47 29.62
C LEU A 321 -24.26 -7.90 29.70
N ARG A 322 -23.49 -8.93 29.35
CA ARG A 322 -23.94 -10.34 29.39
C ARG A 322 -24.26 -10.81 30.80
N THR A 323 -23.42 -10.49 31.77
CA THR A 323 -23.54 -10.97 33.14
C THR A 323 -24.88 -10.57 33.80
N PRO A 324 -25.26 -9.27 33.86
CA PRO A 324 -26.55 -8.88 34.42
C PRO A 324 -27.73 -9.36 33.57
N LEU A 325 -27.57 -9.45 32.24
CA LEU A 325 -28.63 -9.91 31.35
C LEU A 325 -28.93 -11.41 31.52
N ASN A 326 -27.90 -12.23 31.69
CA ASN A 326 -28.05 -13.65 32.00
C ASN A 326 -28.74 -13.85 33.36
N ALA A 327 -28.44 -13.00 34.35
CA ALA A 327 -29.15 -13.02 35.63
C ALA A 327 -30.64 -12.68 35.47
N ILE A 328 -30.97 -11.62 34.70
CA ILE A 328 -32.37 -11.25 34.38
C ILE A 328 -33.09 -12.41 33.67
N LEU A 329 -32.44 -13.04 32.70
CA LEU A 329 -32.97 -14.19 31.98
C LEU A 329 -33.18 -15.39 32.91
N GLY A 330 -32.24 -15.66 33.81
CA GLY A 330 -32.36 -16.72 34.81
C GLY A 330 -33.56 -16.48 35.73
N TYR A 331 -33.77 -15.26 36.21
CA TYR A 331 -34.95 -14.92 37.02
C TYR A 331 -36.26 -14.97 36.22
N ALA A 332 -36.26 -14.55 34.96
CA ALA A 332 -37.43 -14.67 34.10
C ALA A 332 -37.82 -16.15 33.89
N GLN A 333 -36.85 -17.02 33.63
CA GLN A 333 -37.06 -18.47 33.52
C GLN A 333 -37.52 -19.10 34.83
N LEU A 334 -37.01 -18.63 35.98
CA LEU A 334 -37.51 -19.09 37.29
C LEU A 334 -38.97 -18.68 37.50
N LEU A 335 -39.34 -17.44 37.14
CA LEU A 335 -40.73 -16.97 37.23
C LEU A 335 -41.66 -17.78 36.31
N GLU A 336 -41.25 -18.08 35.09
CA GLU A 336 -42.03 -18.90 34.15
C GLU A 336 -42.31 -20.33 34.66
N ARG A 337 -41.53 -20.81 35.63
CA ARG A 337 -41.71 -22.14 36.26
C ARG A 337 -42.63 -22.11 37.48
N GLU A 338 -42.97 -20.93 37.99
CA GLU A 338 -43.90 -20.75 39.10
C GLU A 338 -45.36 -20.72 38.64
N THR A 339 -46.32 -20.88 39.57
CA THR A 339 -47.74 -20.67 39.27
C THR A 339 -48.04 -19.17 39.16
N LEU A 340 -47.99 -18.65 37.93
CA LEU A 340 -48.29 -17.26 37.59
C LEU A 340 -49.74 -17.10 37.09
N ASP A 341 -50.33 -15.91 37.31
CA ASP A 341 -51.57 -15.54 36.62
C ASP A 341 -51.31 -15.27 35.12
N ALA A 342 -52.38 -15.16 34.31
CA ALA A 342 -52.26 -14.98 32.86
C ALA A 342 -51.48 -13.70 32.48
N ARG A 343 -51.59 -12.64 33.26
CA ARG A 343 -50.90 -11.37 33.02
C ARG A 343 -49.42 -11.47 33.40
N GLN A 344 -49.13 -12.14 34.51
CA GLN A 344 -47.78 -12.40 35.00
C GLN A 344 -47.01 -13.35 34.07
N THR A 345 -47.69 -14.37 33.53
CA THR A 345 -47.11 -15.30 32.54
C THR A 345 -46.68 -14.54 31.28
N VAL A 346 -47.56 -13.71 30.72
CA VAL A 346 -47.25 -12.87 29.56
C VAL A 346 -46.11 -11.90 29.88
N ALA A 347 -46.08 -11.32 31.09
CA ALA A 347 -45.01 -10.43 31.51
C ALA A 347 -43.65 -11.15 31.61
N ALA A 348 -43.60 -12.34 32.23
CA ALA A 348 -42.39 -13.14 32.36
C ALA A 348 -41.85 -13.57 30.98
N GLN A 349 -42.72 -14.07 30.10
CA GLN A 349 -42.38 -14.40 28.72
C GLN A 349 -41.88 -13.19 27.93
N THR A 350 -42.49 -12.03 28.12
CA THR A 350 -42.04 -10.79 27.46
C THR A 350 -40.65 -10.38 27.94
N ILE A 351 -40.35 -10.51 29.25
CA ILE A 351 -39.01 -10.23 29.81
C ILE A 351 -37.99 -11.23 29.25
N HIS A 352 -38.31 -12.52 29.23
CA HIS A 352 -37.44 -13.57 28.70
C HIS A 352 -37.13 -13.37 27.22
N GLN A 353 -38.16 -13.11 26.41
CA GLN A 353 -38.02 -12.86 24.98
C GLN A 353 -37.22 -11.58 24.70
N SER A 354 -37.48 -10.50 25.45
CA SER A 354 -36.75 -9.24 25.31
C SER A 354 -35.29 -9.36 25.72
N GLY A 355 -35.00 -10.09 26.81
CA GLY A 355 -33.63 -10.33 27.27
C GLY A 355 -32.84 -11.20 26.29
N THR A 356 -33.48 -12.23 25.73
CA THR A 356 -32.86 -13.12 24.73
C THR A 356 -32.59 -12.35 23.43
N HIS A 357 -33.51 -11.47 23.04
CA HIS A 357 -33.32 -10.58 21.91
C HIS A 357 -32.12 -9.65 22.15
N LEU A 358 -32.06 -8.96 23.29
CA LEU A 358 -30.95 -8.06 23.65
C LEU A 358 -29.60 -8.78 23.66
N LEU A 359 -29.54 -10.01 24.17
CA LEU A 359 -28.32 -10.81 24.18
C LEU A 359 -27.85 -11.12 22.75
N THR A 360 -28.80 -11.42 21.86
CA THR A 360 -28.53 -11.61 20.43
C THR A 360 -27.99 -10.32 19.80
N LEU A 361 -28.59 -9.15 20.09
CA LEU A 361 -28.08 -7.85 19.62
C LEU A 361 -26.62 -7.64 19.98
N ILE A 362 -26.29 -7.85 21.25
CA ILE A 362 -24.95 -7.64 21.79
C ILE A 362 -23.96 -8.59 21.09
N ASN A 363 -24.35 -9.86 20.90
CA ASN A 363 -23.53 -10.84 20.22
C ASN A 363 -23.32 -10.50 18.74
N ASP A 364 -24.35 -10.04 18.04
CA ASP A 364 -24.28 -9.62 16.64
C ASP A 364 -23.35 -8.42 16.46
N ILE A 365 -23.46 -7.41 17.32
CA ILE A 365 -22.58 -6.21 17.30
C ILE A 365 -21.12 -6.61 17.53
N LEU A 366 -20.88 -7.53 18.46
CA LEU A 366 -19.54 -8.05 18.70
C LEU A 366 -19.00 -8.84 17.51
N ASP A 367 -19.80 -9.74 16.94
CA ASP A 367 -19.37 -10.54 15.79
C ASP A 367 -19.03 -9.62 14.61
N LEU A 368 -19.87 -8.61 14.31
CA LEU A 368 -19.55 -7.58 13.31
C LEU A 368 -18.24 -6.85 13.65
N SER A 369 -18.05 -6.44 14.90
CA SER A 369 -16.85 -5.71 15.32
C SER A 369 -15.57 -6.55 15.23
N LYS A 370 -15.66 -7.86 15.46
CA LYS A 370 -14.54 -8.79 15.28
C LYS A 370 -14.23 -9.00 13.80
N ILE A 371 -15.25 -9.07 12.96
CA ILE A 371 -15.11 -9.18 11.50
C ILE A 371 -14.45 -7.91 10.93
N GLU A 372 -14.96 -6.71 11.25
CA GLU A 372 -14.39 -5.43 10.80
C GLU A 372 -12.91 -5.26 11.20
N ALA A 373 -12.53 -5.81 12.36
CA ALA A 373 -11.16 -5.78 12.85
C ALA A 373 -10.27 -6.92 12.32
N GLY A 374 -10.78 -7.80 11.47
CA GLY A 374 -10.05 -8.97 10.95
C GLY A 374 -9.68 -10.00 12.02
N ARG A 375 -10.38 -10.03 13.16
CA ARG A 375 -10.12 -10.90 14.31
C ARG A 375 -11.06 -12.11 14.40
N LEU A 376 -11.99 -12.26 13.46
CA LEU A 376 -12.84 -13.44 13.40
C LEU A 376 -12.07 -14.59 12.75
N GLU A 377 -11.61 -15.54 13.56
CA GLU A 377 -10.94 -16.75 13.09
C GLU A 377 -11.93 -17.91 13.01
N LEU A 378 -11.85 -18.69 11.92
CA LEU A 378 -12.56 -19.96 11.79
C LEU A 378 -11.85 -21.03 12.63
N VAL A 379 -12.63 -21.84 13.34
CA VAL A 379 -12.10 -22.98 14.10
C VAL A 379 -12.56 -24.26 13.41
N PRO A 380 -11.83 -24.73 12.37
CA PRO A 380 -12.22 -25.94 11.65
C PRO A 380 -12.08 -27.17 12.55
N GLY A 381 -13.13 -27.97 12.61
CA GLY A 381 -13.18 -29.25 13.31
C GLY A 381 -13.85 -30.31 12.45
N ARG A 382 -13.65 -31.58 12.80
CA ARG A 382 -14.36 -32.70 12.16
C ARG A 382 -15.74 -32.82 12.79
N PHE A 383 -16.79 -32.88 11.97
CA PHE A 383 -18.16 -33.07 12.46
C PHE A 383 -19.03 -33.83 11.47
N ASP A 384 -20.14 -34.37 11.98
CA ASP A 384 -21.20 -34.97 11.15
C ASP A 384 -22.11 -33.87 10.58
N LEU A 385 -21.99 -33.64 9.28
CA LEU A 385 -22.75 -32.66 8.53
C LEU A 385 -24.24 -33.02 8.48
N HIS A 386 -24.57 -34.29 8.28
CA HIS A 386 -25.97 -34.74 8.22
C HIS A 386 -26.67 -34.57 9.56
N ALA A 387 -26.02 -34.99 10.66
CA ALA A 387 -26.56 -34.78 12.02
C ALA A 387 -26.74 -33.28 12.32
N CYS A 388 -25.78 -32.44 11.90
CA CYS A 388 -25.87 -31.00 12.06
C CYS A 388 -27.06 -30.40 11.28
N LEU A 389 -27.22 -30.77 10.01
CA LEU A 389 -28.32 -30.32 9.15
C LEU A 389 -29.67 -30.81 9.67
N ALA A 390 -29.77 -32.07 10.08
CA ALA A 390 -30.98 -32.66 10.66
C ALA A 390 -31.42 -31.94 11.93
N GLY A 391 -30.50 -31.60 12.83
CA GLY A 391 -30.80 -30.82 14.02
C GLY A 391 -31.39 -29.44 13.71
N ILE A 392 -30.81 -28.73 12.73
CA ILE A 392 -31.31 -27.42 12.29
C ILE A 392 -32.67 -27.55 11.62
N ALA A 393 -32.84 -28.55 10.75
CA ALA A 393 -34.10 -28.83 10.06
C ALA A 393 -35.23 -29.16 11.06
N ASN A 394 -34.96 -29.97 12.08
CA ASN A 394 -35.92 -30.29 13.14
C ASN A 394 -36.35 -29.04 13.91
N MET A 395 -35.39 -28.22 14.32
CA MET A 395 -35.67 -26.96 15.03
C MET A 395 -36.52 -26.00 14.19
N MET A 396 -36.24 -25.88 12.89
CA MET A 396 -36.98 -24.99 12.00
C MET A 396 -38.37 -25.53 11.63
N ARG A 397 -38.53 -26.85 11.56
CA ARG A 397 -39.82 -27.49 11.35
C ARG A 397 -40.80 -27.15 12.47
N ILE A 398 -40.38 -27.30 13.74
CA ILE A 398 -41.22 -26.97 14.90
C ILE A 398 -41.69 -25.50 14.82
N ARG A 399 -40.76 -24.56 14.56
CA ARG A 399 -41.09 -23.14 14.43
C ARG A 399 -42.02 -22.82 13.26
N ALA A 400 -41.86 -23.53 12.15
CA ALA A 400 -42.73 -23.38 10.99
C ALA A 400 -44.15 -23.91 11.30
N GLU A 401 -44.25 -25.07 11.95
CA GLU A 401 -45.51 -25.70 12.37
C GLU A 401 -46.28 -24.85 13.38
N GLU A 402 -45.59 -24.27 14.38
CA GLU A 402 -46.17 -23.32 15.34
C GLU A 402 -46.79 -22.09 14.65
N LYS A 403 -46.27 -21.72 13.47
CA LYS A 403 -46.78 -20.62 12.64
C LYS A 403 -47.76 -21.08 11.54
N GLY A 404 -48.06 -22.38 11.46
CA GLY A 404 -48.92 -22.97 10.43
C GLY A 404 -48.32 -22.99 9.02
N LEU A 405 -46.98 -23.04 8.91
CA LEU A 405 -46.25 -23.14 7.65
C LEU A 405 -45.79 -24.59 7.37
N GLY A 406 -45.73 -24.97 6.10
CA GLY A 406 -45.03 -26.18 5.69
C GLY A 406 -43.51 -26.01 5.78
N PHE A 407 -42.79 -27.08 6.12
CA PHE A 407 -41.33 -27.10 6.08
C PHE A 407 -40.83 -28.37 5.38
N VAL A 408 -39.98 -28.22 4.36
CA VAL A 408 -39.38 -29.34 3.62
C VAL A 408 -37.87 -29.23 3.64
N CYS A 409 -37.20 -30.35 3.94
CA CYS A 409 -35.75 -30.44 3.86
C CYS A 409 -35.37 -31.60 2.93
N ALA A 410 -34.51 -31.32 1.95
CA ALA A 410 -33.95 -32.28 1.03
C ALA A 410 -32.42 -32.20 1.08
N ILE A 411 -31.77 -33.35 1.24
CA ILE A 411 -30.32 -33.50 1.24
C ILE A 411 -29.99 -34.47 0.11
N ASP A 412 -29.16 -34.05 -0.84
CA ASP A 412 -28.76 -34.90 -1.96
C ASP A 412 -27.82 -36.03 -1.49
N ASP A 413 -27.90 -37.19 -2.15
CA ASP A 413 -27.07 -38.38 -1.83
C ASP A 413 -25.56 -38.12 -1.95
N GLY A 414 -25.16 -37.11 -2.72
CA GLY A 414 -23.76 -36.70 -2.89
C GLY A 414 -23.16 -35.96 -1.69
N VAL A 415 -23.96 -35.57 -0.70
CA VAL A 415 -23.51 -34.80 0.46
C VAL A 415 -22.80 -35.72 1.47
N PRO A 416 -21.51 -35.49 1.77
CA PRO A 416 -20.76 -36.35 2.69
C PRO A 416 -21.24 -36.22 4.14
N HIS A 417 -21.15 -37.32 4.90
CA HIS A 417 -21.46 -37.33 6.34
C HIS A 417 -20.41 -36.60 7.16
N ILE A 418 -19.12 -36.91 6.96
CA ILE A 418 -18.03 -36.36 7.77
C ILE A 418 -17.25 -35.33 6.97
N VAL A 419 -17.24 -34.10 7.46
CA VAL A 419 -16.50 -32.97 6.87
C VAL A 419 -15.64 -32.28 7.92
N THR A 420 -14.61 -31.59 7.45
CA THR A 420 -13.81 -30.67 8.29
C THR A 420 -14.19 -29.23 7.98
N GLY A 421 -14.63 -28.49 9.00
CA GLY A 421 -15.03 -27.09 8.89
C GLY A 421 -15.53 -26.52 10.23
N ASP A 422 -15.91 -25.24 10.26
CA ASP A 422 -16.44 -24.62 11.48
C ASP A 422 -17.97 -24.86 11.60
N GLN A 423 -18.34 -25.92 12.32
CA GLN A 423 -19.74 -26.32 12.53
C GLN A 423 -20.57 -25.19 13.15
N LYS A 424 -19.99 -24.41 14.08
CA LYS A 424 -20.70 -23.34 14.80
C LYS A 424 -21.06 -22.21 13.84
N ARG A 425 -20.13 -21.81 12.97
CA ARG A 425 -20.35 -20.76 11.98
C ARG A 425 -21.30 -21.18 10.88
N LEU A 426 -21.21 -22.42 10.40
CA LEU A 426 -22.18 -22.98 9.46
C LEU A 426 -23.60 -22.98 10.05
N ARG A 427 -23.74 -23.42 11.30
CA ARG A 427 -25.03 -23.40 12.01
C ARG A 427 -25.58 -21.99 12.16
N GLN A 428 -24.74 -21.01 12.48
CA GLN A 428 -25.14 -19.59 12.60
C GLN A 428 -25.71 -19.04 11.28
N VAL A 429 -25.02 -19.28 10.16
CA VAL A 429 -25.48 -18.89 8.81
C VAL A 429 -26.86 -19.49 8.52
N LEU A 430 -27.02 -20.80 8.73
CA LEU A 430 -28.27 -21.50 8.43
C LEU A 430 -29.43 -21.06 9.32
N ILE A 431 -29.21 -20.93 10.63
CA ILE A 431 -30.24 -20.50 11.57
C ILE A 431 -30.72 -19.08 11.23
N ASN A 432 -29.81 -18.18 10.85
CA ASN A 432 -30.18 -16.83 10.47
C ASN A 432 -31.02 -16.79 9.17
N LEU A 433 -30.59 -17.50 8.12
CA LEU A 433 -31.32 -17.55 6.86
C LEU A 433 -32.69 -18.24 6.98
N LEU A 434 -32.75 -19.41 7.62
CA LEU A 434 -34.00 -20.14 7.85
C LEU A 434 -34.92 -19.41 8.83
N GLY A 435 -34.35 -18.77 9.86
CA GLY A 435 -35.08 -17.93 10.79
C GLY A 435 -35.77 -16.77 10.08
N ASN A 436 -35.07 -16.10 9.14
CA ASN A 436 -35.66 -15.06 8.30
C ASN A 436 -36.77 -15.61 7.40
N ALA A 437 -36.55 -16.76 6.74
CA ALA A 437 -37.55 -17.40 5.90
C ALA A 437 -38.86 -17.69 6.66
N VAL A 438 -38.77 -18.29 7.85
CA VAL A 438 -39.95 -18.56 8.71
C VAL A 438 -40.57 -17.27 9.23
N LYS A 439 -39.75 -16.27 9.60
CA LYS A 439 -40.23 -14.98 10.12
C LYS A 439 -41.04 -14.20 9.08
N PHE A 440 -40.58 -14.13 7.83
CA PHE A 440 -41.18 -13.30 6.77
C PHE A 440 -42.20 -14.05 5.89
N THR A 441 -42.40 -15.35 6.14
CA THR A 441 -43.49 -16.12 5.53
C THR A 441 -44.68 -16.17 6.47
N SER A 442 -45.83 -15.66 6.04
CA SER A 442 -47.06 -15.70 6.86
C SER A 442 -47.92 -16.92 6.57
N ARG A 443 -47.90 -17.41 5.32
CA ARG A 443 -48.61 -18.59 4.85
C ARG A 443 -47.80 -19.26 3.74
N GLY A 444 -47.93 -20.58 3.60
CA GLY A 444 -47.22 -21.35 2.57
C GLY A 444 -46.13 -22.22 3.16
N GLN A 445 -44.93 -22.20 2.57
CA GLN A 445 -43.87 -23.16 2.88
C GLN A 445 -42.48 -22.53 2.87
N VAL A 446 -41.60 -23.09 3.70
CA VAL A 446 -40.15 -22.88 3.66
C VAL A 446 -39.48 -24.20 3.28
N SER A 447 -38.48 -24.15 2.39
CA SER A 447 -37.73 -25.32 1.97
C SER A 447 -36.23 -25.10 2.10
N LEU A 448 -35.53 -26.16 2.49
CA LEU A 448 -34.08 -26.24 2.63
C LEU A 448 -33.57 -27.36 1.72
N ALA A 449 -32.75 -27.02 0.73
CA ALA A 449 -32.12 -27.98 -0.17
C ALA A 449 -30.59 -27.91 -0.03
N ILE A 450 -29.94 -29.07 0.06
CA ILE A 450 -28.48 -29.17 0.16
C ILE A 450 -27.97 -30.12 -0.91
N GLY A 451 -27.09 -29.62 -1.78
CA GLY A 451 -26.35 -30.39 -2.76
C GLY A 451 -24.84 -30.31 -2.52
N ALA A 452 -24.10 -31.28 -3.05
CA ALA A 452 -22.65 -31.28 -3.01
C ALA A 452 -22.06 -31.67 -4.37
N GLU A 453 -21.01 -30.97 -4.78
CA GLU A 453 -20.20 -31.29 -5.95
C GLU A 453 -18.78 -31.66 -5.49
N ALA A 454 -18.26 -32.80 -5.96
CA ALA A 454 -16.92 -33.24 -5.63
C ALA A 454 -15.88 -32.35 -6.33
N LEU A 455 -14.89 -31.86 -5.56
CA LEU A 455 -13.75 -31.12 -6.07
C LEU A 455 -12.48 -31.98 -6.02
N ASP A 456 -11.48 -31.59 -6.81
CA ASP A 456 -10.16 -32.23 -6.76
C ASP A 456 -9.49 -32.07 -5.38
N GLY A 457 -8.82 -33.14 -4.93
CA GLY A 457 -8.05 -33.14 -3.68
C GLY A 457 -8.84 -33.49 -2.41
N GLY A 458 -9.96 -34.21 -2.53
CA GLY A 458 -10.75 -34.65 -1.36
C GLY A 458 -11.60 -33.54 -0.74
N ARG A 459 -11.85 -32.46 -1.48
CA ARG A 459 -12.74 -31.37 -1.09
C ARG A 459 -14.11 -31.53 -1.75
N VAL A 460 -15.12 -30.92 -1.15
CA VAL A 460 -16.47 -30.84 -1.71
C VAL A 460 -16.93 -29.40 -1.69
N GLN A 461 -17.57 -28.95 -2.76
CA GLN A 461 -18.32 -27.71 -2.78
C GLN A 461 -19.74 -28.01 -2.34
N LEU A 462 -20.13 -27.48 -1.18
CA LEU A 462 -21.47 -27.62 -0.65
C LEU A 462 -22.31 -26.43 -1.12
N ARG A 463 -23.44 -26.69 -1.77
CA ARG A 463 -24.42 -25.67 -2.16
C ARG A 463 -25.66 -25.82 -1.30
N ILE A 464 -25.97 -24.79 -0.52
CA ILE A 464 -27.13 -24.78 0.36
C ILE A 464 -28.10 -23.70 -0.09
N GLU A 465 -29.37 -24.07 -0.19
CA GLU A 465 -30.42 -23.24 -0.73
C GLU A 465 -31.64 -23.22 0.20
N ILE A 466 -32.13 -22.03 0.50
CA ILE A 466 -33.31 -21.77 1.32
C ILE A 466 -34.31 -21.03 0.44
N ARG A 467 -35.50 -21.61 0.26
CA ARG A 467 -36.62 -20.92 -0.41
C ARG A 467 -37.78 -20.72 0.54
N ASP A 468 -38.41 -19.57 0.43
CA ASP A 468 -39.63 -19.22 1.14
C ASP A 468 -40.69 -18.71 0.16
N THR A 469 -41.96 -18.95 0.47
CA THR A 469 -43.11 -18.39 -0.27
C THR A 469 -43.66 -17.14 0.42
N GLY A 470 -42.79 -16.36 1.07
CA GLY A 470 -43.16 -15.21 1.87
C GLY A 470 -43.44 -13.96 1.03
N ILE A 471 -43.34 -12.80 1.67
CA ILE A 471 -43.64 -11.51 1.03
C ILE A 471 -42.68 -11.13 -0.10
N GLY A 472 -41.51 -11.76 -0.16
CA GLY A 472 -40.42 -11.37 -1.07
C GLY A 472 -39.96 -9.91 -0.90
N MET A 473 -39.09 -9.47 -1.81
CA MET A 473 -38.45 -8.15 -1.77
C MET A 473 -38.50 -7.46 -3.13
N ALA A 474 -38.59 -6.13 -3.13
CA ALA A 474 -38.47 -5.32 -4.34
C ALA A 474 -37.01 -5.30 -4.83
N ALA A 475 -36.82 -5.24 -6.15
CA ALA A 475 -35.50 -5.31 -6.78
C ALA A 475 -34.53 -4.21 -6.30
N GLU A 476 -35.05 -3.04 -5.92
CA GLU A 476 -34.29 -1.92 -5.37
C GLU A 476 -33.61 -2.21 -4.03
N HIS A 477 -34.11 -3.17 -3.26
CA HIS A 477 -33.55 -3.52 -1.96
C HIS A 477 -32.47 -4.60 -2.04
N LEU A 478 -32.51 -5.47 -3.05
CA LEU A 478 -31.60 -6.62 -3.18
C LEU A 478 -30.10 -6.28 -3.09
N PRO A 479 -29.60 -5.16 -3.65
CA PRO A 479 -28.18 -4.82 -3.54
C PRO A 479 -27.73 -4.49 -2.12
N ARG A 480 -28.65 -4.02 -1.26
CA ARG A 480 -28.34 -3.45 0.06
C ARG A 480 -28.71 -4.35 1.23
N ILE A 481 -29.40 -5.47 1.00
CA ILE A 481 -29.87 -6.34 2.11
C ILE A 481 -28.74 -6.97 2.93
N PHE A 482 -27.52 -7.01 2.39
CA PHE A 482 -26.34 -7.51 3.07
C PHE A 482 -25.50 -6.40 3.71
N ASP A 483 -25.89 -5.14 3.57
CA ASP A 483 -25.24 -4.02 4.25
C ASP A 483 -25.62 -4.01 5.74
N ALA A 484 -24.71 -3.56 6.60
CA ALA A 484 -24.97 -3.51 8.03
C ALA A 484 -26.06 -2.49 8.37
N PHE A 485 -26.98 -2.87 9.27
CA PHE A 485 -28.11 -2.07 9.75
C PHE A 485 -29.21 -1.81 8.71
N GLU A 486 -29.16 -2.44 7.54
CA GLU A 486 -30.22 -2.33 6.55
C GLU A 486 -31.43 -3.20 6.91
N GLN A 487 -32.63 -2.63 6.71
CA GLN A 487 -33.90 -3.28 7.02
C GLN A 487 -34.95 -2.96 5.95
N VAL A 488 -35.58 -4.01 5.43
CA VAL A 488 -36.57 -3.92 4.35
C VAL A 488 -37.99 -4.13 4.93
N GLY A 489 -38.94 -3.24 4.61
CA GLY A 489 -40.35 -3.31 5.06
C GLY A 489 -40.84 -2.07 5.83
N GLY A 490 -42.13 -2.07 6.21
CA GLY A 490 -42.78 -1.01 7.00
C GLY A 490 -42.47 -1.05 8.50
N ALA A 491 -42.95 -0.06 9.26
CA ALA A 491 -42.61 0.12 10.69
C ALA A 491 -42.92 -1.10 11.58
N GLU A 492 -44.02 -1.82 11.31
CA GLU A 492 -44.37 -3.07 12.04
C GLU A 492 -43.44 -4.25 11.68
N GLN A 493 -42.85 -4.25 10.48
CA GLN A 493 -41.94 -5.32 10.02
C GLN A 493 -40.47 -5.07 10.43
N ARG A 494 -40.12 -3.81 10.75
CA ARG A 494 -38.81 -3.40 11.30
C ARG A 494 -38.64 -3.73 12.79
N ALA A 495 -39.72 -4.03 13.50
CA ALA A 495 -39.74 -4.15 14.96
C ALA A 495 -39.04 -5.39 15.55
N GLY A 496 -38.38 -6.24 14.75
CA GLY A 496 -37.88 -7.55 15.22
C GLY A 496 -36.50 -7.98 14.74
N GLY A 497 -35.64 -7.07 14.29
CA GLY A 497 -34.30 -7.43 13.80
C GLY A 497 -33.30 -6.28 13.92
N THR A 498 -32.01 -6.61 13.86
CA THR A 498 -30.88 -5.67 13.97
C THR A 498 -30.45 -5.05 12.65
N GLY A 499 -30.83 -5.70 11.54
CA GLY A 499 -30.18 -5.47 10.24
C GLY A 499 -28.73 -5.97 10.19
N LEU A 500 -28.27 -6.75 11.18
CA LEU A 500 -26.91 -7.30 11.23
C LEU A 500 -26.83 -8.77 10.81
N GLY A 501 -27.94 -9.52 10.92
CA GLY A 501 -27.91 -10.95 10.65
C GLY A 501 -27.40 -11.30 9.24
N LEU A 502 -27.93 -10.63 8.21
CA LEU A 502 -27.52 -10.89 6.81
C LEU A 502 -26.10 -10.40 6.51
N SER A 503 -25.67 -9.27 7.05
CA SER A 503 -24.30 -8.77 6.88
C SER A 503 -23.28 -9.71 7.53
N ILE A 504 -23.54 -10.17 8.75
CA ILE A 504 -22.72 -11.19 9.45
C ILE A 504 -22.72 -12.50 8.66
N THR A 505 -23.87 -12.93 8.15
CA THR A 505 -23.99 -14.16 7.33
C THR A 505 -23.09 -14.09 6.09
N LYS A 506 -23.13 -12.97 5.36
CA LYS A 506 -22.27 -12.76 4.18
C LYS A 506 -20.80 -12.82 4.54
N GLN A 507 -20.39 -12.13 5.60
CA GLN A 507 -19.01 -12.10 6.06
C GLN A 507 -18.51 -13.48 6.52
N ILE A 508 -19.33 -14.26 7.22
CA ILE A 508 -18.98 -15.63 7.62
C ILE A 508 -18.79 -16.51 6.39
N VAL A 509 -19.71 -16.45 5.41
CA VAL A 509 -19.60 -17.23 4.17
C VAL A 509 -18.34 -16.85 3.39
N GLU A 510 -18.04 -15.55 3.27
CA GLU A 510 -16.82 -15.06 2.61
C GLU A 510 -15.54 -15.51 3.35
N LEU A 511 -15.53 -15.49 4.69
CA LEU A 511 -14.43 -16.02 5.50
C LEU A 511 -14.24 -17.54 5.33
N MET A 512 -15.32 -18.27 5.09
CA MET A 512 -15.29 -19.70 4.73
C MET A 512 -14.84 -19.94 3.28
N GLY A 513 -14.42 -18.90 2.56
CA GLY A 513 -14.00 -18.99 1.14
C GLY A 513 -15.18 -19.16 0.18
N GLY A 514 -16.39 -18.89 0.64
CA GLY A 514 -17.63 -19.09 -0.09
C GLY A 514 -18.22 -17.84 -0.72
N ARG A 515 -19.41 -18.00 -1.31
CA ARG A 515 -20.23 -16.88 -1.81
C ARG A 515 -21.69 -17.07 -1.43
N ILE A 516 -22.41 -15.97 -1.20
CA ILE A 516 -23.84 -15.94 -0.89
C ILE A 516 -24.57 -15.03 -1.88
N ALA A 517 -25.79 -15.38 -2.26
CA ALA A 517 -26.64 -14.55 -3.09
C ALA A 517 -28.13 -14.75 -2.77
N VAL A 518 -28.95 -13.86 -3.32
CA VAL A 518 -30.41 -13.86 -3.15
C VAL A 518 -31.10 -13.61 -4.49
N GLU A 519 -32.21 -14.28 -4.69
CA GLU A 519 -33.19 -14.00 -5.74
C GLU A 519 -34.54 -13.82 -5.04
N SER A 520 -35.24 -12.72 -5.28
CA SER A 520 -36.54 -12.50 -4.65
C SER A 520 -37.44 -11.64 -5.51
N ARG A 521 -38.74 -11.87 -5.40
CA ARG A 521 -39.79 -11.10 -6.08
C ARG A 521 -40.89 -10.78 -5.09
N LEU A 522 -41.29 -9.52 -5.05
CA LEU A 522 -42.36 -9.06 -4.17
C LEU A 522 -43.66 -9.85 -4.43
N GLY A 523 -44.17 -10.50 -3.39
CA GLY A 523 -45.37 -11.35 -3.40
C GLY A 523 -45.15 -12.82 -3.80
N GLU A 524 -43.98 -13.20 -4.30
CA GLU A 524 -43.68 -14.59 -4.72
C GLU A 524 -42.71 -15.30 -3.75
N GLY A 525 -42.02 -14.57 -2.88
CA GLY A 525 -41.08 -15.10 -1.89
C GLY A 525 -39.61 -14.85 -2.24
N SER A 526 -38.71 -15.58 -1.58
CA SER A 526 -37.26 -15.42 -1.74
C SER A 526 -36.53 -16.75 -1.83
N ARG A 527 -35.39 -16.73 -2.52
CA ARG A 527 -34.42 -17.82 -2.64
C ARG A 527 -33.07 -17.29 -2.23
N PHE A 528 -32.62 -17.67 -1.04
CA PHE A 528 -31.25 -17.44 -0.58
C PHE A 528 -30.42 -18.69 -0.85
N TRP A 529 -29.20 -18.51 -1.34
CA TRP A 529 -28.27 -19.64 -1.49
C TRP A 529 -26.85 -19.21 -1.19
N PHE A 530 -26.06 -20.15 -0.70
CA PHE A 530 -24.63 -19.95 -0.54
C PHE A 530 -23.86 -21.23 -0.86
N GLU A 531 -22.60 -21.04 -1.23
CA GLU A 531 -21.66 -22.10 -1.55
C GLU A 531 -20.43 -21.96 -0.66
N ILE A 532 -19.96 -23.08 -0.09
CA ILE A 532 -18.74 -23.16 0.71
C ILE A 532 -17.94 -24.40 0.32
N GLU A 533 -16.63 -24.33 0.44
CA GLU A 533 -15.75 -25.48 0.25
C GLU A 533 -15.43 -26.13 1.61
N LEU A 534 -15.59 -27.45 1.69
CA LEU A 534 -15.26 -28.23 2.88
C LEU A 534 -14.36 -29.40 2.49
N GLU A 535 -13.47 -29.81 3.40
CA GLU A 535 -12.72 -31.05 3.22
C GLU A 535 -13.62 -32.23 3.58
N SER A 536 -13.76 -33.17 2.65
CA SER A 536 -14.49 -34.42 2.87
C SER A 536 -13.52 -35.49 3.32
N VAL A 537 -13.80 -36.11 4.46
CA VAL A 537 -13.03 -37.29 4.86
C VAL A 537 -13.71 -38.48 4.20
N ALA A 538 -13.12 -38.96 3.09
CA ALA A 538 -13.55 -40.20 2.46
C ALA A 538 -13.59 -41.30 3.53
N ALA A 539 -14.78 -41.86 3.74
CA ALA A 539 -15.01 -42.90 4.72
C ALA A 539 -14.17 -44.14 4.33
N LEU A 540 -13.02 -44.33 4.97
CA LEU A 540 -12.58 -45.68 5.29
C LEU A 540 -13.72 -46.28 6.10
N ALA A 541 -14.50 -47.16 5.45
CA ALA A 541 -15.63 -47.92 5.96
C ALA A 541 -15.89 -47.69 7.46
N ALA A 542 -16.69 -46.66 7.77
CA ALA A 542 -17.27 -46.57 9.08
C ALA A 542 -18.21 -47.77 9.23
N PRO A 543 -18.18 -48.50 10.37
CA PRO A 543 -19.16 -49.52 10.64
C PRO A 543 -20.55 -48.87 10.56
N SER A 544 -21.47 -49.62 9.95
CA SER A 544 -22.85 -49.23 9.65
C SER A 544 -23.45 -48.30 10.70
N ALA A 545 -24.09 -47.23 10.22
CA ALA A 545 -24.87 -46.29 11.01
C ALA A 545 -25.79 -47.04 11.97
N VAL A 546 -25.40 -47.08 13.24
CA VAL A 546 -26.33 -47.22 14.34
C VAL A 546 -26.78 -45.79 14.61
N GLU A 547 -28.08 -45.52 14.45
CA GLU A 547 -28.71 -44.31 14.97
C GLU A 547 -28.17 -44.00 16.38
N PRO A 548 -28.07 -42.74 16.83
CA PRO A 548 -27.77 -42.45 18.22
C PRO A 548 -28.94 -42.94 19.09
N GLN A 549 -28.93 -44.24 19.42
CA GLN A 549 -29.82 -44.86 20.37
C GLN A 549 -29.42 -44.32 21.74
N ALA A 550 -30.37 -43.64 22.41
CA ALA A 550 -30.16 -43.05 23.71
C ALA A 550 -29.62 -44.09 24.70
N LEU A 551 -28.43 -43.83 25.24
CA LEU A 551 -27.83 -44.64 26.30
C LEU A 551 -28.64 -44.42 27.59
N THR A 552 -29.09 -45.50 28.23
CA THR A 552 -30.01 -45.44 29.39
C THR A 552 -29.32 -45.67 30.74
N GLY A 553 -28.00 -45.87 30.75
CA GLY A 553 -27.21 -46.17 31.94
C GLY A 553 -25.92 -46.93 31.60
N TYR A 554 -25.28 -47.53 32.60
CA TYR A 554 -24.06 -48.33 32.43
C TYR A 554 -24.12 -49.64 33.25
N VAL A 555 -23.38 -50.65 32.79
CA VAL A 555 -23.18 -51.92 33.49
C VAL A 555 -22.07 -51.77 34.53
N GLY A 556 -22.35 -52.07 35.79
CA GLY A 556 -21.36 -52.07 36.86
C GLY A 556 -21.95 -51.68 38.21
N SER A 557 -21.10 -51.59 39.23
CA SER A 557 -21.45 -50.96 40.51
C SER A 557 -21.72 -49.47 40.31
N ARG A 558 -22.69 -48.90 41.04
CA ARG A 558 -22.92 -47.45 41.01
C ARG A 558 -21.65 -46.70 41.38
N ARG A 559 -21.31 -45.73 40.54
CA ARG A 559 -20.20 -44.80 40.70
C ARG A 559 -20.70 -43.47 41.22
N ARG A 560 -19.89 -42.84 42.05
CA ARG A 560 -20.16 -41.54 42.66
C ARG A 560 -19.35 -40.45 41.99
N ILE A 561 -20.01 -39.39 41.55
CA ILE A 561 -19.38 -38.24 40.88
C ILE A 561 -19.64 -36.97 41.69
N LEU A 562 -18.56 -36.25 42.03
CA LEU A 562 -18.66 -34.93 42.64
C LEU A 562 -18.65 -33.85 41.54
N VAL A 563 -19.67 -33.00 41.51
CA VAL A 563 -19.77 -31.86 40.59
C VAL A 563 -19.49 -30.56 41.34
N ILE A 564 -18.47 -29.82 40.91
CA ILE A 564 -18.04 -28.55 41.50
C ILE A 564 -18.21 -27.45 40.46
N ASP A 565 -19.08 -26.48 40.72
CA ASP A 565 -19.32 -25.33 39.84
C ASP A 565 -19.95 -24.19 40.64
N ASP A 566 -19.57 -22.94 40.38
CA ASP A 566 -20.11 -21.76 41.07
C ASP A 566 -21.47 -21.30 40.52
N ASP A 567 -21.78 -21.63 39.27
CA ASP A 567 -23.10 -21.45 38.66
C ASP A 567 -24.04 -22.61 39.03
N GLY A 568 -24.96 -22.33 39.94
CA GLY A 568 -25.95 -23.31 40.40
C GLY A 568 -26.86 -23.90 39.30
N ALA A 569 -27.08 -23.19 38.19
CA ALA A 569 -27.85 -23.72 37.07
C ALA A 569 -27.04 -24.73 36.25
N ASN A 570 -25.76 -24.44 36.00
CA ASN A 570 -24.85 -25.35 35.31
C ASN A 570 -24.61 -26.62 36.16
N ARG A 571 -24.32 -26.43 37.46
CA ARG A 571 -24.17 -27.54 38.40
C ARG A 571 -25.39 -28.46 38.41
N ARG A 572 -26.59 -27.90 38.52
CA ARG A 572 -27.84 -28.68 38.57
C ARG A 572 -28.13 -29.42 37.27
N LEU A 573 -27.80 -28.84 36.11
CA LEU A 573 -27.92 -29.52 34.82
C LEU A 573 -27.02 -30.76 34.77
N LEU A 574 -25.73 -30.61 35.10
CA LEU A 574 -24.76 -31.69 35.12
C LEU A 574 -25.17 -32.81 36.08
N VAL A 575 -25.58 -32.44 37.29
CA VAL A 575 -26.06 -33.37 38.33
C VAL A 575 -27.28 -34.14 37.82
N THR A 576 -28.24 -33.48 37.19
CA THR A 576 -29.45 -34.12 36.65
C THR A 576 -29.09 -35.10 35.54
N THR A 577 -28.26 -34.69 34.58
CA THR A 577 -27.80 -35.54 33.48
C THR A 577 -27.02 -36.77 33.98
N LEU A 578 -26.15 -36.61 34.97
CA LEU A 578 -25.38 -37.72 35.56
C LEU A 578 -26.30 -38.66 36.36
N ALA A 579 -27.26 -38.13 37.11
CA ALA A 579 -28.24 -38.93 37.83
C ALA A 579 -29.12 -39.77 36.88
N GLU A 580 -29.56 -39.20 35.75
CA GLU A 580 -30.30 -39.90 34.70
C GLU A 580 -29.50 -41.05 34.08
N LEU A 581 -28.17 -40.93 34.02
CA LEU A 581 -27.25 -41.98 33.56
C LEU A 581 -26.92 -43.02 34.65
N GLY A 582 -27.49 -42.89 35.85
CA GLY A 582 -27.37 -43.86 36.94
C GLY A 582 -26.19 -43.64 37.89
N PHE A 583 -25.54 -42.48 37.88
CA PHE A 583 -24.51 -42.09 38.84
C PHE A 583 -25.12 -41.57 40.15
N ASP A 584 -24.45 -41.83 41.28
CA ASP A 584 -24.69 -41.07 42.50
C ASP A 584 -23.93 -39.75 42.39
N THR A 585 -24.55 -38.63 42.74
CA THR A 585 -23.95 -37.30 42.58
C THR A 585 -23.88 -36.55 43.91
N ASP A 586 -22.74 -35.93 44.16
CA ASP A 586 -22.55 -34.94 45.21
C ASP A 586 -22.25 -33.58 44.55
N GLU A 587 -22.54 -32.49 45.25
CA GLU A 587 -22.41 -31.12 44.72
C GLU A 587 -21.53 -30.26 45.63
N ALA A 588 -20.78 -29.33 45.03
CA ALA A 588 -20.13 -28.23 45.74
C ALA A 588 -20.20 -26.94 44.92
N ALA A 589 -20.31 -25.80 45.59
CA ALA A 589 -20.46 -24.48 44.97
C ALA A 589 -19.13 -23.75 44.70
N ASP A 590 -18.03 -24.21 45.30
CA ASP A 590 -16.69 -23.67 45.02
C ASP A 590 -15.60 -24.72 45.20
N GLY A 591 -14.37 -24.38 44.78
CA GLY A 591 -13.26 -25.31 44.81
C GLY A 591 -12.77 -25.67 46.23
N GLY A 592 -12.99 -24.82 47.23
CA GLY A 592 -12.68 -25.13 48.63
C GLY A 592 -13.66 -26.18 49.19
N GLU A 593 -14.95 -25.89 49.08
CA GLU A 593 -16.02 -26.84 49.46
C GLU A 593 -15.86 -28.17 48.71
N GLY A 594 -15.54 -28.12 47.41
CA GLY A 594 -15.35 -29.32 46.60
C GLY A 594 -14.21 -30.22 47.09
N ILE A 595 -13.11 -29.64 47.60
CA ILE A 595 -12.02 -30.44 48.19
C ILE A 595 -12.46 -31.09 49.50
N ASP A 596 -13.19 -30.36 50.35
CA ASP A 596 -13.70 -30.87 51.62
C ASP A 596 -14.71 -32.00 51.42
N VAL A 597 -15.64 -31.81 50.47
CA VAL A 597 -16.63 -32.84 50.08
C VAL A 597 -15.94 -34.05 49.49
N ALA A 598 -14.94 -33.87 48.61
CA ALA A 598 -14.18 -34.98 48.03
C ALA A 598 -13.49 -35.83 49.11
N ALA A 599 -12.94 -35.20 50.15
CA ALA A 599 -12.32 -35.89 51.27
C ALA A 599 -13.33 -36.69 52.11
N ALA A 600 -14.55 -36.18 52.25
CA ALA A 600 -15.62 -36.81 53.02
C ALA A 600 -16.33 -37.95 52.27
N CYS A 601 -16.73 -37.73 51.01
CA CYS A 601 -17.57 -38.67 50.26
C CYS A 601 -16.77 -39.67 49.41
N ARG A 602 -15.47 -39.42 49.20
CA ARG A 602 -14.55 -40.24 48.38
C ARG A 602 -15.16 -40.61 47.03
N PRO A 603 -15.37 -39.63 46.13
CA PRO A 603 -15.99 -39.87 44.84
C PRO A 603 -15.10 -40.75 43.95
N ASP A 604 -15.70 -41.43 42.98
CA ASP A 604 -14.97 -42.16 41.95
C ASP A 604 -14.42 -41.20 40.88
N LEU A 605 -15.05 -40.03 40.68
CA LEU A 605 -14.64 -39.00 39.72
C LEU A 605 -15.07 -37.61 40.18
N VAL A 606 -14.27 -36.59 39.86
CA VAL A 606 -14.60 -35.18 40.10
C VAL A 606 -14.75 -34.43 38.78
N LEU A 607 -15.85 -33.71 38.62
CA LEU A 607 -16.12 -32.83 37.49
C LEU A 607 -16.14 -31.39 38.00
N THR A 608 -15.18 -30.56 37.60
CA THR A 608 -14.98 -29.22 38.16
C THR A 608 -14.96 -28.11 37.10
N GLY A 609 -15.66 -27.01 37.37
CA GLY A 609 -15.56 -25.79 36.59
C GLY A 609 -14.16 -25.17 36.72
N LEU A 610 -13.68 -24.50 35.67
CA LEU A 610 -12.36 -23.86 35.70
C LEU A 610 -12.36 -22.57 36.51
N LYS A 611 -13.28 -21.64 36.20
CA LYS A 611 -13.31 -20.32 36.83
C LYS A 611 -14.30 -20.35 37.99
N MET A 612 -13.80 -20.54 39.19
CA MET A 612 -14.60 -20.57 40.41
C MET A 612 -13.91 -19.75 41.53
N PRO A 613 -14.65 -19.23 42.52
CA PRO A 613 -14.09 -18.57 43.69
C PRO A 613 -13.24 -19.52 44.55
N VAL A 614 -12.39 -18.96 45.41
CA VAL A 614 -11.51 -19.66 46.38
C VAL A 614 -10.39 -20.47 45.72
N HIS A 615 -10.75 -21.53 44.98
CA HIS A 615 -9.82 -22.37 44.22
C HIS A 615 -10.37 -22.59 42.81
N ASP A 616 -9.55 -22.29 41.81
CA ASP A 616 -9.88 -22.57 40.42
C ASP A 616 -9.80 -24.08 40.12
N GLY A 617 -10.39 -24.52 39.00
CA GLY A 617 -10.42 -25.94 38.64
C GLY A 617 -9.03 -26.58 38.47
N TYR A 618 -7.99 -25.79 38.17
CA TYR A 618 -6.62 -26.29 38.11
C TYR A 618 -6.00 -26.48 39.49
N GLU A 619 -6.32 -25.64 40.45
CA GLU A 619 -5.91 -25.78 41.83
C GLU A 619 -6.63 -26.94 42.51
N VAL A 620 -7.93 -27.13 42.24
CA VAL A 620 -8.69 -28.32 42.66
C VAL A 620 -8.03 -29.59 42.12
N ALA A 621 -7.75 -29.65 40.82
CA ALA A 621 -7.09 -30.81 40.20
C ALA A 621 -5.71 -31.11 40.82
N ARG A 622 -4.90 -30.06 41.08
CA ARG A 622 -3.57 -30.22 41.70
C ARG A 622 -3.67 -30.77 43.12
N ARG A 623 -4.55 -30.19 43.94
CA ARG A 623 -4.71 -30.59 45.35
C ARG A 623 -5.28 -32.00 45.49
N LEU A 624 -6.27 -32.35 44.67
CA LEU A 624 -6.86 -33.70 44.69
C LEU A 624 -5.90 -34.75 44.16
N ARG A 625 -5.05 -34.44 43.17
CA ARG A 625 -3.99 -35.34 42.72
C ARG A 625 -3.01 -35.69 43.86
N ASP A 626 -2.65 -34.71 44.69
CA ASP A 626 -1.71 -34.90 45.78
C ASP A 626 -2.37 -35.60 46.99
N ALA A 627 -3.63 -35.26 47.29
CA ALA A 627 -4.37 -35.79 48.44
C ALA A 627 -5.02 -37.18 48.18
N ALA A 628 -5.43 -37.45 46.95
CA ALA A 628 -6.05 -38.71 46.52
C ALA A 628 -5.46 -39.19 45.18
N PRO A 629 -4.22 -39.71 45.18
CA PRO A 629 -3.56 -40.18 43.98
C PRO A 629 -4.41 -41.26 43.27
N GLY A 630 -4.75 -41.02 42.00
CA GLY A 630 -5.56 -41.93 41.18
C GLY A 630 -7.04 -41.53 41.05
N LEU A 631 -7.52 -40.51 41.76
CA LEU A 631 -8.85 -39.93 41.55
C LEU A 631 -8.88 -39.13 40.23
N PRO A 632 -9.66 -39.54 39.20
CA PRO A 632 -9.78 -38.77 37.97
C PRO A 632 -10.52 -37.45 38.21
N VAL A 633 -9.91 -36.35 37.75
CA VAL A 633 -10.52 -35.01 37.74
C VAL A 633 -10.72 -34.55 36.29
N ILE A 634 -11.95 -34.20 35.92
CA ILE A 634 -12.29 -33.60 34.63
C ILE A 634 -12.54 -32.10 34.87
N VAL A 635 -11.82 -31.24 34.15
CA VAL A 635 -12.02 -29.79 34.21
C VAL A 635 -12.87 -29.34 33.04
N PHE A 636 -13.80 -28.40 33.24
CA PHE A 636 -14.60 -27.84 32.15
C PHE A 636 -14.67 -26.30 32.17
N SER A 637 -14.78 -25.67 30.99
CA SER A 637 -14.85 -24.20 30.88
C SER A 637 -15.52 -23.69 29.60
N ALA A 638 -16.17 -22.52 29.72
CA ALA A 638 -16.71 -21.74 28.59
C ALA A 638 -15.63 -20.91 27.87
N THR A 639 -14.58 -20.53 28.59
CA THR A 639 -13.48 -19.70 28.09
C THR A 639 -12.19 -20.49 28.17
N ALA A 640 -11.97 -21.33 27.17
CA ALA A 640 -10.76 -22.11 27.01
C ALA A 640 -9.97 -21.55 25.82
N ASP A 641 -8.75 -21.12 26.05
CA ASP A 641 -7.78 -20.88 24.98
C ASP A 641 -7.20 -22.20 24.47
N ARG A 642 -6.42 -22.16 23.38
CA ARG A 642 -5.80 -23.37 22.79
C ARG A 642 -4.92 -24.15 23.77
N GLU A 643 -4.43 -23.49 24.82
CA GLU A 643 -3.53 -24.08 25.81
C GLU A 643 -4.28 -24.73 26.98
N ALA A 644 -5.57 -24.42 27.19
CA ALA A 644 -6.36 -24.90 28.31
C ALA A 644 -6.33 -26.43 28.51
N PRO A 645 -6.41 -27.30 27.47
CA PRO A 645 -6.28 -28.76 27.66
C PRO A 645 -4.89 -29.19 28.13
N ALA A 646 -3.83 -28.52 27.66
CA ALA A 646 -2.46 -28.79 28.07
C ALA A 646 -2.21 -28.34 29.52
N SER A 647 -2.72 -27.16 29.88
CA SER A 647 -2.69 -26.62 31.24
C SER A 647 -3.47 -27.49 32.23
N ALA A 648 -4.63 -27.99 31.84
CA ALA A 648 -5.41 -28.93 32.63
C ALA A 648 -4.64 -30.23 32.91
N ARG A 649 -3.99 -30.78 31.87
CA ARG A 649 -3.16 -31.98 32.01
C ARG A 649 -1.95 -31.74 32.92
N ALA A 650 -1.28 -30.59 32.79
CA ALA A 650 -0.18 -30.21 33.67
C ALA A 650 -0.63 -30.06 35.14
N ALA A 651 -1.84 -29.55 35.35
CA ALA A 651 -2.48 -29.47 36.67
C ALA A 651 -2.87 -30.85 37.24
N GLY A 652 -2.85 -31.91 36.43
CA GLY A 652 -3.20 -33.27 36.86
C GLY A 652 -4.62 -33.71 36.52
N ALA A 653 -5.35 -32.94 35.70
CA ALA A 653 -6.67 -33.35 35.22
C ALA A 653 -6.55 -34.50 34.22
N ALA A 654 -7.48 -35.45 34.32
CA ALA A 654 -7.60 -36.60 33.44
C ALA A 654 -8.21 -36.23 32.07
N ALA A 655 -9.10 -35.25 32.04
CA ALA A 655 -9.71 -34.73 30.81
C ALA A 655 -10.08 -33.25 30.93
N PHE A 656 -10.31 -32.61 29.78
CA PHE A 656 -10.81 -31.24 29.69
C PHE A 656 -12.03 -31.20 28.76
N LEU A 657 -13.13 -30.61 29.22
CA LEU A 657 -14.37 -30.46 28.45
C LEU A 657 -14.70 -28.98 28.18
N HIS A 658 -15.24 -28.68 27.01
CA HIS A 658 -15.74 -27.35 26.69
C HIS A 658 -17.20 -27.23 27.08
N THR A 659 -17.60 -26.13 27.71
CA THR A 659 -19.03 -25.86 27.94
C THR A 659 -19.67 -25.22 26.69
N PRO A 660 -20.96 -25.48 26.40
CA PRO A 660 -21.89 -26.32 27.16
C PRO A 660 -21.52 -27.81 27.06
N VAL A 661 -21.42 -28.47 28.22
CA VAL A 661 -21.05 -29.89 28.30
C VAL A 661 -22.28 -30.72 27.94
N SER A 662 -22.20 -31.49 26.85
CA SER A 662 -23.30 -32.37 26.44
C SER A 662 -23.23 -33.72 27.14
N ALA A 663 -24.34 -34.46 27.15
CA ALA A 663 -24.37 -35.83 27.66
C ALA A 663 -23.39 -36.75 26.92
N ALA A 664 -23.19 -36.54 25.62
CA ALA A 664 -22.22 -37.29 24.83
C ALA A 664 -20.77 -37.01 25.27
N ASP A 665 -20.44 -35.74 25.54
CA ASP A 665 -19.10 -35.36 26.02
C ASP A 665 -18.78 -35.99 27.39
N LEU A 666 -19.77 -36.02 28.29
CA LEU A 666 -19.66 -36.71 29.58
C LEU A 666 -19.46 -38.21 29.39
N GLN A 667 -20.21 -38.84 28.49
CA GLN A 667 -20.12 -40.27 28.26
C GLN A 667 -18.76 -40.69 27.71
N GLU A 668 -18.24 -39.94 26.73
CA GLU A 668 -16.94 -40.18 26.12
C GLU A 668 -15.80 -39.97 27.11
N ALA A 669 -15.90 -38.95 27.98
CA ALA A 669 -14.86 -38.66 28.94
C ALA A 669 -14.87 -39.58 30.17
N ILE A 670 -16.05 -39.99 30.67
CA ILE A 670 -16.17 -40.77 31.91
C ILE A 670 -15.92 -42.26 31.67
N ALA A 671 -16.38 -42.81 30.55
CA ALA A 671 -16.26 -44.25 30.26
C ALA A 671 -14.84 -44.82 30.41
N PRO A 672 -13.79 -44.23 29.78
CA PRO A 672 -12.44 -44.76 29.90
C PRO A 672 -11.83 -44.54 31.30
N LEU A 673 -12.31 -43.55 32.06
CA LEU A 673 -11.77 -43.23 33.38
C LEU A 673 -12.31 -44.13 34.49
N LEU A 674 -13.53 -44.62 34.33
CA LEU A 674 -14.23 -45.46 35.32
C LEU A 674 -14.41 -46.92 34.85
N ASP A 675 -13.86 -47.28 33.68
CA ASP A 675 -13.99 -48.58 33.03
C ASP A 675 -15.45 -49.03 32.85
N LEU A 676 -16.28 -48.09 32.36
CA LEU A 676 -17.72 -48.29 32.24
C LEU A 676 -18.13 -48.80 30.87
N HIS A 677 -19.05 -49.77 30.88
CA HIS A 677 -19.71 -50.27 29.69
C HIS A 677 -21.13 -49.73 29.63
N TRP A 678 -21.40 -48.77 28.75
CA TRP A 678 -22.74 -48.18 28.62
C TRP A 678 -23.78 -49.22 28.17
N THR A 679 -24.95 -49.24 28.82
CA THR A 679 -26.09 -50.05 28.39
C THR A 679 -26.84 -49.34 27.28
N ARG A 680 -27.01 -50.04 26.16
CA ARG A 680 -27.82 -49.61 25.02
C ARG A 680 -29.18 -50.27 25.14
N GLY A 681 -30.25 -49.49 25.17
CA GLY A 681 -31.61 -49.99 25.27
C GLY A 681 -32.53 -49.33 24.23
N VAL A 682 -33.17 -50.16 23.41
CA VAL A 682 -34.39 -49.78 22.67
C VAL A 682 -35.50 -49.67 23.72
N ILE A 683 -35.97 -48.46 24.00
CA ILE A 683 -36.99 -48.17 25.02
C ILE A 683 -38.37 -48.76 24.62
N VAL A 684 -38.55 -49.22 23.38
CA VAL A 684 -39.87 -49.60 22.87
C VAL A 684 -40.40 -50.91 23.48
N ASP A 685 -39.58 -51.92 23.77
CA ASP A 685 -40.13 -53.23 24.20
C ASP A 685 -40.22 -53.43 25.73
N ALA A 686 -39.35 -52.80 26.54
CA ALA A 686 -39.41 -52.93 27.99
C ALA A 686 -40.45 -51.98 28.62
N VAL A 687 -40.64 -50.80 28.03
CA VAL A 687 -41.69 -49.86 28.45
C VAL A 687 -43.05 -50.30 27.89
N ALA A 688 -43.15 -50.84 26.68
CA ALA A 688 -44.41 -51.42 26.20
C ALA A 688 -44.85 -52.64 27.02
N ALA A 689 -43.93 -53.49 27.48
CA ALA A 689 -44.27 -54.62 28.36
C ALA A 689 -44.69 -54.17 29.78
N ALA A 690 -44.13 -53.06 30.29
CA ALA A 690 -44.54 -52.47 31.57
C ALA A 690 -45.82 -51.61 31.46
N GLU A 691 -46.04 -50.91 30.33
CA GLU A 691 -47.23 -50.12 30.02
C GLU A 691 -48.44 -50.99 29.71
N GLN A 692 -48.25 -52.16 29.09
CA GLN A 692 -49.31 -53.17 28.91
C GLN A 692 -49.72 -53.86 30.22
N ALA A 693 -48.92 -53.77 31.28
CA ALA A 693 -49.22 -54.33 32.61
C ALA A 693 -49.85 -53.32 33.58
N MET A 694 -49.99 -52.04 33.20
CA MET A 694 -50.65 -51.02 34.01
C MET A 694 -52.16 -51.02 33.79
N VAL A 695 -52.95 -50.98 34.87
CA VAL A 695 -54.41 -50.80 34.78
C VAL A 695 -54.70 -49.30 34.79
N PRO A 696 -55.15 -48.69 33.68
CA PRO A 696 -55.49 -47.27 33.66
C PRO A 696 -56.84 -47.00 34.37
N PRO A 697 -57.03 -45.79 34.92
CA PRO A 697 -58.28 -45.36 35.58
C PRO A 697 -59.48 -45.38 34.64
N GLU A 698 -60.70 -45.15 35.14
CA GLU A 698 -61.92 -45.11 34.32
C GLU A 698 -61.86 -44.02 33.23
N ALA A 699 -62.66 -44.14 32.16
CA ALA A 699 -62.64 -43.20 31.04
C ALA A 699 -62.93 -41.75 31.47
N THR A 700 -63.88 -41.57 32.40
CA THR A 700 -64.20 -40.27 33.02
C THR A 700 -63.00 -39.64 33.74
N GLN A 701 -62.21 -40.47 34.43
CA GLN A 701 -60.99 -40.06 35.12
C GLN A 701 -59.84 -39.74 34.14
N LEU A 702 -59.71 -40.51 33.05
CA LEU A 702 -58.75 -40.23 31.98
C LEU A 702 -59.07 -38.93 31.23
N GLU A 703 -60.35 -38.60 31.00
CA GLU A 703 -60.77 -37.33 30.38
C GLU A 703 -60.42 -36.12 31.26
N VAL A 704 -60.65 -36.22 32.58
CA VAL A 704 -60.20 -35.20 33.54
C VAL A 704 -58.67 -35.06 33.49
N LEU A 705 -57.95 -36.18 33.46
CA LEU A 705 -56.50 -36.17 33.39
C LEU A 705 -55.98 -35.58 32.07
N LEU A 706 -56.66 -35.81 30.95
CA LEU A 706 -56.36 -35.21 29.65
C LEU A 706 -56.54 -33.69 29.68
N GLN A 707 -57.59 -33.19 30.34
CA GLN A 707 -57.79 -31.76 30.55
C GLN A 707 -56.68 -31.16 31.41
N LEU A 708 -56.30 -31.83 32.51
CA LEU A 708 -55.22 -31.38 33.38
C LEU A 708 -53.86 -31.37 32.64
N ALA A 709 -53.60 -32.38 31.81
CA ALA A 709 -52.39 -32.49 31.00
C ALA A 709 -52.33 -31.42 29.91
N ARG A 710 -53.45 -31.13 29.21
CA ARG A 710 -53.55 -30.03 28.23
C ARG A 710 -53.39 -28.65 28.88
N ALA A 711 -53.88 -28.51 30.11
CA ALA A 711 -53.72 -27.29 30.90
C ALA A 711 -52.33 -27.17 31.56
N GLY A 712 -51.46 -28.18 31.43
CA GLY A 712 -50.12 -28.16 32.03
C GLY A 712 -50.10 -28.16 33.56
N ASN A 713 -51.20 -28.54 34.22
CA ASN A 713 -51.34 -28.40 35.67
C ASN A 713 -50.71 -29.58 36.42
N MET A 714 -49.36 -29.62 36.47
CA MET A 714 -48.59 -30.71 37.08
C MET A 714 -48.93 -30.96 38.56
N ARG A 715 -49.29 -29.90 39.30
CA ARG A 715 -49.69 -30.00 40.71
C ARG A 715 -51.00 -30.77 40.87
N ALA A 716 -52.00 -30.46 40.03
CA ALA A 716 -53.26 -31.17 40.01
C ALA A 716 -53.09 -32.61 39.50
N ILE A 717 -52.20 -32.85 38.53
CA ILE A 717 -51.88 -34.20 38.03
C ILE A 717 -51.21 -35.05 39.10
N ARG A 718 -50.27 -34.49 39.87
CA ARG A 718 -49.64 -35.18 41.01
C ARG A 718 -50.66 -35.54 42.09
N LYS A 719 -51.52 -34.58 42.45
CA LYS A 719 -52.60 -34.81 43.42
C LYS A 719 -53.56 -35.91 42.93
N PHE A 720 -53.92 -35.88 41.66
CA PHE A 720 -54.74 -36.91 41.02
C PHE A 720 -54.05 -38.28 41.04
N ALA A 721 -52.74 -38.34 40.78
CA ALA A 721 -51.96 -39.56 40.86
C ALA A 721 -51.90 -40.13 42.30
N ASP A 722 -51.75 -39.26 43.30
CA ASP A 722 -51.76 -39.64 44.71
C ASP A 722 -53.12 -40.23 45.11
N GLU A 723 -54.22 -39.54 44.79
CA GLU A 723 -55.60 -40.00 45.05
C GLU A 723 -55.92 -41.31 44.29
N LEU A 724 -55.42 -41.46 43.06
CA LEU A 724 -55.61 -42.66 42.25
C LEU A 724 -54.86 -43.87 42.83
N GLY A 725 -53.63 -43.68 43.30
CA GLY A 725 -52.83 -44.74 43.91
C GLY A 725 -53.31 -45.17 45.30
N GLU A 726 -54.04 -44.29 46.01
CA GLU A 726 -54.67 -44.58 47.31
C GLU A 726 -56.05 -45.24 47.18
N SER A 727 -56.81 -44.94 46.12
CA SER A 727 -58.18 -45.42 45.93
C SER A 727 -58.28 -46.88 45.47
N ASP A 728 -57.37 -47.35 44.61
CA ASP A 728 -57.30 -48.76 44.21
C ASP A 728 -55.84 -49.21 43.97
N PRO A 729 -55.35 -50.25 44.67
CA PRO A 729 -54.00 -50.78 44.47
C PRO A 729 -53.69 -51.19 43.02
N ARG A 730 -54.70 -51.52 42.21
CA ARG A 730 -54.55 -51.89 40.79
C ARG A 730 -54.07 -50.72 39.93
N HIS A 731 -54.35 -49.49 40.32
CA HIS A 731 -53.91 -48.29 39.59
C HIS A 731 -52.55 -47.76 40.07
N ARG A 732 -51.93 -48.36 41.10
CA ARG A 732 -50.69 -47.86 41.70
C ARG A 732 -49.54 -47.71 40.69
N ALA A 733 -49.36 -48.68 39.78
CA ALA A 733 -48.33 -48.59 38.75
C ALA A 733 -48.57 -47.40 37.79
N PHE A 734 -49.82 -47.15 37.40
CA PHE A 734 -50.21 -46.01 36.56
C PHE A 734 -50.03 -44.68 37.32
N ALA A 735 -50.43 -44.64 38.58
CA ALA A 735 -50.25 -43.49 39.47
C ALA A 735 -48.77 -43.15 39.70
N ASP A 736 -47.92 -44.14 39.94
CA ASP A 736 -46.48 -43.94 40.15
C ASP A 736 -45.81 -43.43 38.87
N ARG A 737 -46.21 -43.96 37.70
CA ARG A 737 -45.76 -43.46 36.41
C ARG A 737 -46.20 -42.02 36.18
N LEU A 738 -47.48 -41.72 36.38
CA LEU A 738 -48.03 -40.37 36.26
C LEU A 738 -47.35 -39.38 37.21
N ARG A 739 -47.06 -39.79 38.45
CA ARG A 739 -46.31 -39.01 39.44
C ARG A 739 -44.88 -38.76 38.98
N SER A 740 -44.20 -39.76 38.43
CA SER A 740 -42.83 -39.62 37.89
C SER A 740 -42.77 -38.61 36.74
N LEU A 741 -43.71 -38.70 35.79
CA LEU A 741 -43.79 -37.81 34.63
C LEU A 741 -44.16 -36.38 35.05
N ALA A 742 -45.09 -36.22 36.01
CA ALA A 742 -45.48 -34.92 36.55
C ALA A 742 -44.37 -34.28 37.41
N ALA A 743 -43.60 -35.09 38.16
CA ALA A 743 -42.43 -34.61 38.89
C ALA A 743 -41.31 -34.16 37.95
N ALA A 744 -41.15 -34.84 36.82
CA ALA A 744 -40.21 -34.50 35.76
C ALA A 744 -40.72 -33.43 34.77
N TYR A 745 -41.91 -32.85 34.98
CA TYR A 745 -42.53 -31.85 34.10
C TYR A 745 -42.67 -32.30 32.63
N GLN A 746 -42.85 -33.60 32.40
CA GLN A 746 -42.95 -34.18 31.06
C GLN A 746 -44.39 -34.12 30.50
N SER A 747 -44.93 -32.92 30.30
CA SER A 747 -46.29 -32.71 29.77
C SER A 747 -46.60 -33.47 28.47
N PRO A 748 -45.70 -33.54 27.47
CA PRO A 748 -45.94 -34.33 26.27
C PRO A 748 -46.06 -35.83 26.56
N ALA A 749 -45.20 -36.39 27.41
CA ALA A 749 -45.24 -37.80 27.79
C ALA A 749 -46.51 -38.16 28.60
N ILE A 750 -47.02 -37.22 29.40
CA ILE A 750 -48.31 -37.39 30.10
C ILE A 750 -49.46 -37.37 29.09
N LEU A 751 -49.45 -36.44 28.12
CA LEU A 751 -50.46 -36.40 27.06
C LEU A 751 -50.47 -37.67 26.22
N ASP A 752 -49.28 -38.19 25.88
CA ASP A 752 -49.14 -39.43 25.13
C ASP A 752 -49.64 -40.63 25.95
N LEU A 753 -49.26 -40.74 27.23
CA LEU A 753 -49.73 -41.80 28.14
C LEU A 753 -51.26 -41.81 28.25
N VAL A 754 -51.89 -40.64 28.43
CA VAL A 754 -53.34 -40.53 28.59
C VAL A 754 -54.07 -40.77 27.27
N SER A 755 -53.57 -40.21 26.17
CA SER A 755 -54.17 -40.37 24.84
C SER A 755 -54.04 -41.82 24.34
N HIS A 756 -52.93 -42.49 24.64
CA HIS A 756 -52.72 -43.89 24.30
C HIS A 756 -53.80 -44.79 24.91
N HIS A 757 -54.09 -44.64 26.21
CA HIS A 757 -55.11 -45.44 26.92
C HIS A 757 -56.56 -45.04 26.63
N LEU A 758 -56.82 -43.78 26.26
CA LEU A 758 -58.14 -43.36 25.75
C LEU A 758 -58.42 -43.97 24.37
N ASN A 759 -57.42 -43.98 23.48
CA ASN A 759 -57.55 -44.50 22.11
C ASN A 759 -57.63 -46.03 22.08
N THR A 760 -56.87 -46.74 22.91
CA THR A 760 -56.96 -48.22 22.98
C THR A 760 -58.30 -48.72 23.49
N ARG A 761 -59.01 -47.95 24.34
CA ARG A 761 -60.37 -48.30 24.81
C ARG A 761 -61.49 -47.92 23.85
N GLN A 762 -61.27 -47.00 22.90
CA GLN A 762 -62.25 -46.70 21.85
C GLN A 762 -62.18 -47.70 20.68
N ALA A 763 -61.07 -48.43 20.56
CA ALA A 763 -60.84 -49.45 19.55
C ALA A 763 -61.22 -50.88 20.00
N ALA A 764 -61.55 -51.06 21.29
CA ALA A 764 -62.01 -52.31 21.91
C ALA A 764 -63.49 -52.19 22.31
#